data_AF-A0A2A5NQ32-F1
#
_entry.id   AF-A0A2A5NQ32-F1
#
_cell.length_a   1.000
_cell.length_b   1.000
_cell.length_c   1.000
_cell.angle_alpha   90.00
_cell.angle_beta   90.00
_cell.angle_gamma   90.00
#
_symmetry.space_group_name_H-M   'P 1'
#
loop_
_entity.id
_entity.type
_entity.pdbx_description
1 polymer ?
#
loop_
_entity_poly.entity_id
_entity_poly.type
_entity_poly.pdbx_seq_one_letter_code
_entity_poly.pdbx_strand_id
1 'polypeptide(L)'
;MQRSGGPTTAVAARNGVGFTSAEAWLVERPLGGSSVERVVPGFAGRVIEPGDELSWVWFPERTLPAGLTEPAEADLQHFWDATAFSVDLVCTDGTRLSDTARDQYGDALTPEAQDAARKQWVDQWNRRAVDLTPLAGRVVDRLEARLGSATPHPSGDGARPALRGWLDDVRLGPARPTPTTPLDHVRTTRGTQASSRFSRGNNAPLVGLPHGGVFGLPMTDASSNRWPYAYQEHSRVEGDRVRPAIQAFATSHLPSPWMGDRGVFQVMPSPLDTPDPDRSARALGFDHDDERDGPHRYRVALDHGVTAEVTAGEFALGFRFTGTRSVVLDHHGRVTDVTVTVTDGVAVVECLLDDRPGTPSHHVHLRVPGVTADHTTVTDHELRGWFTVDGDVDVLLGISTVSAEDARANLAAAGDFDAMHAHAEERWTAELSTIAFEGATPDQLTSLWSGLYRLFLYPNRAGETARDGVPRHRSPYGSVQDSPIRDEPGPEVVEGPFTTTNGFWDTYRTAWPLLALLTPETAGELAQGFVEHHHDGGWTPRWSAPGAEDCMTGTTSDTVFADLATKGIGGFDLAAAYRSALRNATVPPRDERVGRKGSLPGAFRGHVDTATHEGMSWTLDAAINDWGLAVMASLLASRARDGAELARYEAEAEWFSRRSLQYRNVFDAERGFFIGRDPDGSWRVGAEFDPRDWGDDYTETNAWGTAFTAPHDGDGVVDLHGGPARFDAALDAFFATPETGATARSGSYGFPIHEMTEARDVRMGMLGMSNQPAHHIPFFPMFTGRHDDAHRIVRSVLERLFVGSDLGQGYPGDEDNGEMSAWYVFATIGLYPLAPATGTYVLVPPSVRRTVLRPGGSETVIEVVSGPVGGYVASVTVDGAPWESVSIPHEVVVAASRIEFTLSAEPTGWASDTRPVSASELHGYRDVPRDLLPVGAALVGAAPVGASSLCDDTGRTTTALAANSSVTFDVPPTPASLYTVTVEAPGTYSWDVTLGTAAVSVRDAEFAWAGQTRVFRLQGTGSTFTMSAVTDLALTQLELIAEDGQR
;
A
#
# COMPACT_ATOMS: atom_id res chain seq x y z
N MET A 1 -3.70 -42.04 -3.60
CA MET A 1 -2.42 -41.33 -3.50
C MET A 1 -1.51 -41.93 -4.54
N GLN A 2 -1.09 -41.12 -5.50
CA GLN A 2 -0.21 -41.51 -6.60
C GLN A 2 0.72 -40.34 -6.94
N ARG A 3 1.87 -40.62 -7.53
CA ARG A 3 2.75 -39.57 -8.04
C ARG A 3 2.14 -38.96 -9.30
N SER A 4 2.24 -37.65 -9.43
CA SER A 4 1.72 -36.87 -10.55
C SER A 4 2.56 -35.61 -10.73
N GLY A 5 2.69 -35.09 -11.95
CA GLY A 5 3.41 -33.85 -12.26
C GLY A 5 2.71 -32.58 -11.75
N GLY A 6 2.37 -32.52 -10.46
CA GLY A 6 1.87 -31.31 -9.79
C GLY A 6 0.50 -30.76 -10.22
N PRO A 7 0.08 -29.63 -9.62
CA PRO A 7 -1.08 -28.87 -10.03
C PRO A 7 -0.87 -28.15 -11.36
N THR A 8 -1.98 -27.93 -12.09
CA THR A 8 -2.02 -27.13 -13.33
C THR A 8 -2.81 -25.84 -13.17
N THR A 9 -3.34 -25.58 -11.97
CA THR A 9 -4.16 -24.40 -11.64
C THR A 9 -3.41 -23.41 -10.76
N ALA A 10 -2.12 -23.61 -10.49
CA ALA A 10 -1.34 -22.75 -9.61
C ALA A 10 -1.30 -21.32 -10.15
N VAL A 11 -1.70 -20.38 -9.29
CA VAL A 11 -1.84 -18.96 -9.64
C VAL A 11 -0.58 -18.15 -9.31
N ALA A 12 0.19 -18.55 -8.29
CA ALA A 12 1.41 -17.88 -7.84
C ALA A 12 2.62 -18.84 -7.72
N ALA A 13 2.61 -19.91 -8.52
CA ALA A 13 3.61 -20.96 -8.51
C ALA A 13 3.70 -21.63 -9.89
N ARG A 14 4.79 -22.36 -10.13
CA ARG A 14 5.05 -23.10 -11.36
C ARG A 14 4.05 -24.23 -11.51
N ASN A 15 3.37 -24.27 -12.65
CA ASN A 15 2.46 -25.35 -13.01
C ASN A 15 3.20 -26.59 -13.51
N GLY A 16 2.58 -27.75 -13.35
CA GLY A 16 3.07 -29.03 -13.88
C GLY A 16 4.20 -29.66 -13.07
N VAL A 17 4.41 -29.21 -11.83
CA VAL A 17 5.43 -29.72 -10.90
C VAL A 17 4.96 -29.63 -9.45
N GLY A 18 5.55 -30.41 -8.54
CA GLY A 18 5.38 -30.23 -7.10
C GLY A 18 6.05 -28.95 -6.57
N PHE A 19 5.97 -28.75 -5.26
CA PHE A 19 6.59 -27.59 -4.60
C PHE A 19 8.12 -27.69 -4.64
N THR A 20 8.67 -28.82 -4.19
CA THR A 20 10.13 -29.10 -4.21
C THR A 20 10.49 -30.32 -5.07
N SER A 21 9.49 -31.07 -5.56
CA SER A 21 9.68 -32.28 -6.37
C SER A 21 9.04 -32.19 -7.75
N ALA A 22 9.60 -32.89 -8.74
CA ALA A 22 9.05 -32.91 -10.11
C ALA A 22 7.64 -33.53 -10.15
N GLU A 23 7.41 -34.55 -9.32
CA GLU A 23 6.09 -35.15 -9.12
C GLU A 23 5.64 -35.02 -7.66
N ALA A 24 4.53 -34.35 -7.38
CA ALA A 24 3.93 -34.35 -6.04
C ALA A 24 2.99 -35.55 -5.83
N TRP A 25 2.56 -35.78 -4.60
CA TRP A 25 1.57 -36.81 -4.30
C TRP A 25 0.14 -36.29 -4.48
N LEU A 26 -0.53 -36.75 -5.52
CA LEU A 26 -1.94 -36.47 -5.75
C LEU A 26 -2.81 -37.28 -4.76
N VAL A 27 -3.62 -36.57 -3.96
CA VAL A 27 -4.59 -37.14 -3.02
C VAL A 27 -6.00 -36.80 -3.51
N GLU A 28 -6.83 -37.82 -3.70
CA GLU A 28 -8.19 -37.66 -4.26
C GLU A 28 -9.23 -38.31 -3.36
N ARG A 29 -10.32 -37.57 -3.11
CA ARG A 29 -11.56 -38.06 -2.55
C ARG A 29 -12.58 -38.21 -3.68
N PRO A 30 -13.09 -39.42 -3.98
CA PRO A 30 -14.06 -39.61 -5.04
C PRO A 30 -15.41 -38.94 -4.71
N LEU A 31 -16.20 -38.68 -5.77
CA LEU A 31 -17.57 -38.19 -5.67
C LEU A 31 -18.39 -39.03 -4.67
N GLY A 32 -19.14 -38.37 -3.79
CA GLY A 32 -19.98 -39.01 -2.77
C GLY A 32 -19.21 -39.52 -1.54
N GLY A 33 -17.87 -39.53 -1.55
CA GLY A 33 -17.07 -39.87 -0.38
C GLY A 33 -17.14 -38.79 0.70
N SER A 34 -17.19 -39.19 1.98
CA SER A 34 -17.09 -38.25 3.10
C SER A 34 -15.66 -37.76 3.29
N SER A 35 -14.73 -38.71 3.43
CA SER A 35 -13.30 -38.49 3.64
C SER A 35 -12.48 -39.62 3.00
N VAL A 36 -11.18 -39.37 2.84
CA VAL A 36 -10.22 -40.35 2.36
C VAL A 36 -8.94 -40.27 3.20
N GLU A 37 -8.38 -41.42 3.52
CA GLU A 37 -7.11 -41.56 4.23
C GLU A 37 -6.11 -42.31 3.34
N ARG A 38 -4.87 -41.82 3.29
CA ARG A 38 -3.78 -42.43 2.54
C ARG A 38 -2.48 -42.37 3.35
N VAL A 39 -1.74 -43.48 3.36
CA VAL A 39 -0.45 -43.54 4.06
C VAL A 39 0.62 -42.85 3.23
N VAL A 40 1.35 -41.91 3.84
CA VAL A 40 2.51 -41.25 3.24
C VAL A 40 3.73 -42.19 3.36
N PRO A 41 4.38 -42.60 2.26
CA PRO A 41 5.52 -43.53 2.31
C PRO A 41 6.76 -42.94 3.00
N GLY A 42 7.56 -43.78 3.68
CA GLY A 42 8.96 -43.45 4.05
C GLY A 42 9.22 -42.98 5.49
N PHE A 43 8.22 -42.99 6.38
CA PHE A 43 8.34 -42.46 7.75
C PHE A 43 8.20 -43.49 8.88
N ALA A 44 7.72 -44.70 8.57
CA ALA A 44 7.54 -45.76 9.56
C ALA A 44 8.87 -46.16 10.23
N GLY A 45 8.82 -46.44 11.54
CA GLY A 45 9.96 -46.90 12.35
C GLY A 45 10.88 -45.79 12.86
N ARG A 46 10.63 -44.51 12.55
CA ARG A 46 11.41 -43.39 13.08
C ARG A 46 11.07 -43.15 14.55
N VAL A 47 12.08 -42.91 15.37
CA VAL A 47 11.90 -42.42 16.76
C VAL A 47 11.79 -40.90 16.69
N ILE A 48 10.80 -40.33 17.39
CA ILE A 48 10.64 -38.89 17.52
C ILE A 48 11.62 -38.39 18.58
N GLU A 49 12.49 -37.47 18.21
CA GLU A 49 13.43 -36.84 19.12
C GLU A 49 12.86 -35.52 19.70
N PRO A 50 13.30 -35.08 20.89
CA PRO A 50 12.96 -33.77 21.41
C PRO A 50 13.38 -32.65 20.43
N GLY A 51 12.46 -31.72 20.13
CA GLY A 51 12.70 -30.64 19.18
C GLY A 51 12.51 -31.03 17.71
N ASP A 52 12.02 -32.24 17.41
CA ASP A 52 11.57 -32.58 16.07
C ASP A 52 10.28 -31.81 15.69
N GLU A 53 10.14 -31.53 14.40
CA GLU A 53 8.96 -30.96 13.74
C GLU A 53 8.48 -31.89 12.61
N LEU A 54 7.17 -31.99 12.44
CA LEU A 54 6.54 -32.49 11.22
C LEU A 54 6.08 -31.29 10.39
N SER A 55 6.54 -31.20 9.14
CA SER A 55 6.03 -30.21 8.20
C SER A 55 5.65 -30.80 6.86
N TRP A 56 4.73 -30.16 6.15
CA TRP A 56 4.34 -30.51 4.79
C TRP A 56 3.81 -29.30 4.04
N VAL A 57 3.75 -29.40 2.71
CA VAL A 57 3.15 -28.40 1.84
C VAL A 57 1.99 -29.03 1.08
N TRP A 58 0.81 -28.41 1.16
CA TRP A 58 -0.43 -28.87 0.55
C TRP A 58 -0.96 -27.86 -0.46
N PHE A 59 -1.35 -28.35 -1.64
CA PHE A 59 -2.06 -27.58 -2.65
C PHE A 59 -3.50 -28.09 -2.76
N PRO A 60 -4.49 -27.39 -2.19
CA PRO A 60 -5.89 -27.70 -2.39
C PRO A 60 -6.34 -27.17 -3.75
N GLU A 61 -6.88 -28.02 -4.62
CA GLU A 61 -7.48 -27.53 -5.86
C GLU A 61 -8.87 -26.98 -5.61
N ARG A 62 -9.21 -25.86 -6.26
CA ARG A 62 -10.59 -25.36 -6.27
C ARG A 62 -11.57 -26.41 -6.82
N THR A 63 -12.76 -26.47 -6.25
CA THR A 63 -13.80 -27.39 -6.73
C THR A 63 -14.78 -26.67 -7.64
N LEU A 64 -14.89 -27.11 -8.89
CA LEU A 64 -15.84 -26.58 -9.88
C LEU A 64 -16.56 -27.71 -10.61
N PRO A 65 -17.77 -27.45 -11.16
CA PRO A 65 -18.41 -28.35 -12.10
C PRO A 65 -17.51 -28.67 -13.30
N ALA A 66 -17.59 -29.90 -13.79
CA ALA A 66 -16.72 -30.37 -14.87
C ALA A 66 -16.83 -29.49 -16.13
N GLY A 67 -15.68 -29.00 -16.61
CA GLY A 67 -15.58 -28.16 -17.80
C GLY A 67 -15.67 -26.65 -17.54
N LEU A 68 -15.91 -26.22 -16.30
CA LEU A 68 -15.87 -24.81 -15.91
C LEU A 68 -14.47 -24.40 -15.43
N THR A 69 -14.09 -23.17 -15.73
CA THR A 69 -12.83 -22.54 -15.28
C THR A 69 -13.04 -21.47 -14.23
N GLU A 70 -14.27 -20.95 -14.12
CA GLU A 70 -14.71 -19.86 -13.25
C GLU A 70 -15.91 -20.31 -12.40
N PRO A 71 -16.05 -19.82 -11.15
CA PRO A 71 -17.20 -20.13 -10.31
C PRO A 71 -18.43 -19.27 -10.65
N ALA A 72 -19.63 -19.86 -10.53
CA ALA A 72 -20.84 -19.11 -10.24
C ALA A 72 -21.04 -18.98 -8.72
N GLU A 73 -21.95 -18.10 -8.30
CA GLU A 73 -22.27 -17.89 -6.88
C GLU A 73 -22.67 -19.20 -6.16
N ALA A 74 -23.43 -20.07 -6.84
CA ALA A 74 -23.82 -21.38 -6.30
C ALA A 74 -22.65 -22.37 -6.12
N ASP A 75 -21.54 -22.18 -6.84
CA ASP A 75 -20.37 -23.06 -6.76
C ASP A 75 -19.49 -22.74 -5.55
N LEU A 76 -19.52 -21.50 -5.04
CA LEU A 76 -18.72 -21.05 -3.90
C LEU A 76 -18.94 -21.89 -2.64
N GLN A 77 -20.13 -22.49 -2.51
CA GLN A 77 -20.43 -23.39 -1.39
C GLN A 77 -19.40 -24.53 -1.22
N HIS A 78 -18.91 -25.07 -2.34
CA HIS A 78 -17.99 -26.21 -2.38
C HIS A 78 -16.59 -25.84 -2.88
N PHE A 79 -16.42 -24.62 -3.40
CA PHE A 79 -15.20 -24.17 -4.08
C PHE A 79 -13.93 -24.44 -3.28
N TRP A 80 -14.00 -24.28 -1.96
CA TRP A 80 -12.86 -24.45 -1.07
C TRP A 80 -12.78 -25.80 -0.34
N ASP A 81 -13.68 -26.76 -0.58
CA ASP A 81 -13.77 -28.01 0.19
C ASP A 81 -12.45 -28.82 0.28
N ALA A 82 -11.54 -28.65 -0.69
CA ALA A 82 -10.22 -29.28 -0.67
C ALA A 82 -9.29 -28.74 0.43
N THR A 83 -9.63 -27.62 1.08
CA THR A 83 -8.94 -27.09 2.25
C THR A 83 -9.17 -27.91 3.51
N ALA A 84 -10.16 -28.82 3.49
CA ALA A 84 -10.34 -29.86 4.49
C ALA A 84 -9.26 -30.96 4.34
N PHE A 85 -8.01 -30.61 4.66
CA PHE A 85 -6.86 -31.50 4.57
C PHE A 85 -5.96 -31.37 5.81
N SER A 86 -5.47 -32.50 6.29
CA SER A 86 -4.39 -32.55 7.28
C SER A 86 -3.49 -33.78 7.08
N VAL A 87 -2.26 -33.70 7.59
CA VAL A 87 -1.39 -34.86 7.80
C VAL A 87 -1.37 -35.17 9.29
N ASP A 88 -1.71 -36.40 9.65
CA ASP A 88 -1.69 -36.90 11.02
C ASP A 88 -0.58 -37.93 11.20
N LEU A 89 0.12 -37.88 12.33
CA LEU A 89 1.15 -38.86 12.69
C LEU A 89 0.56 -39.85 13.68
N VAL A 90 0.70 -41.15 13.38
CA VAL A 90 0.26 -42.24 14.25
C VAL A 90 1.49 -42.96 14.79
N CYS A 91 1.57 -43.09 16.12
CA CYS A 91 2.62 -43.84 16.80
C CYS A 91 2.25 -45.33 16.90
N THR A 92 3.26 -46.19 17.09
CA THR A 92 3.09 -47.65 17.22
C THR A 92 2.28 -48.08 18.46
N ASP A 93 2.14 -47.20 19.44
CA ASP A 93 1.29 -47.39 20.62
C ASP A 93 -0.17 -46.92 20.41
N GLY A 94 -0.50 -46.42 19.21
CA GLY A 94 -1.83 -45.93 18.83
C GLY A 94 -2.08 -44.45 19.09
N THR A 95 -1.14 -43.73 19.71
CA THR A 95 -1.24 -42.28 19.93
C THR A 95 -1.23 -41.52 18.60
N ARG A 96 -2.07 -40.49 18.49
CA ARG A 96 -2.11 -39.60 17.32
C ARG A 96 -1.62 -38.20 17.67
N LEU A 97 -0.95 -37.57 16.71
CA LEU A 97 -0.55 -36.17 16.83
C LEU A 97 -1.76 -35.24 16.93
N SER A 98 -2.82 -35.54 16.19
CA SER A 98 -4.07 -34.78 16.21
C SER A 98 -4.80 -34.75 17.56
N ASP A 99 -4.51 -35.67 18.49
CA ASP A 99 -5.12 -35.69 19.82
C ASP A 99 -4.53 -34.62 20.77
N THR A 100 -3.26 -34.25 20.56
CA THR A 100 -2.49 -33.47 21.55
C THR A 100 -1.84 -32.21 20.99
N ALA A 101 -1.63 -32.11 19.67
CA ALA A 101 -0.89 -31.02 19.05
C ALA A 101 -1.79 -30.03 18.30
N ARG A 102 -1.20 -28.89 17.97
CA ARG A 102 -1.74 -27.83 17.11
C ARG A 102 -0.69 -27.45 16.08
N ASP A 103 -1.10 -26.95 14.93
CA ASP A 103 -0.17 -26.39 13.95
C ASP A 103 0.41 -25.04 14.41
N GLN A 104 1.31 -24.47 13.59
CA GLN A 104 1.97 -23.21 13.90
C GLN A 104 1.03 -22.01 14.04
N TYR A 105 -0.23 -22.14 13.57
CA TYR A 105 -1.27 -21.13 13.68
C TYR A 105 -2.25 -21.39 14.83
N GLY A 106 -2.01 -22.45 15.62
CA GLY A 106 -2.84 -22.82 16.77
C GLY A 106 -4.04 -23.71 16.44
N ASP A 107 -4.16 -24.21 15.20
CA ASP A 107 -5.33 -24.98 14.76
C ASP A 107 -5.15 -26.49 14.99
N ALA A 108 -6.27 -27.20 15.20
CA ALA A 108 -6.25 -28.65 15.36
C ALA A 108 -5.96 -29.37 14.04
N LEU A 109 -5.32 -30.54 14.12
CA LEU A 109 -4.82 -31.30 12.97
C LEU A 109 -5.83 -32.28 12.38
N THR A 110 -7.09 -31.85 12.28
CA THR A 110 -8.15 -32.60 11.60
C THR A 110 -8.55 -31.87 10.33
N PRO A 111 -8.97 -32.58 9.26
CA PRO A 111 -9.50 -31.96 8.06
C PRO A 111 -10.58 -30.91 8.36
N GLU A 112 -11.50 -31.22 9.28
CA GLU A 112 -12.59 -30.34 9.68
C GLU A 112 -12.10 -29.04 10.33
N ALA A 113 -11.13 -29.13 11.25
CA ALA A 113 -10.61 -27.95 11.93
C ALA A 113 -9.79 -27.06 10.98
N GLN A 114 -9.02 -27.67 10.07
CA GLN A 114 -8.23 -26.94 9.08
C GLN A 114 -9.11 -26.17 8.08
N ASP A 115 -10.22 -26.77 7.66
CA ASP A 115 -11.21 -26.11 6.81
C ASP A 115 -11.90 -24.94 7.54
N ALA A 116 -12.35 -25.19 8.77
CA ALA A 116 -13.01 -24.19 9.61
C ALA A 116 -12.09 -22.99 9.93
N ALA A 117 -10.79 -23.21 10.07
CA ALA A 117 -9.80 -22.17 10.29
C ALA A 117 -9.65 -21.22 9.10
N ARG A 118 -9.93 -21.67 7.87
CA ARG A 118 -9.83 -20.87 6.63
C ARG A 118 -8.44 -20.23 6.40
N LYS A 119 -7.38 -20.92 6.86
CA LYS A 119 -5.97 -20.50 6.69
C LYS A 119 -5.26 -21.25 5.55
N GLN A 120 -6.00 -22.02 4.75
CA GLN A 120 -5.50 -22.67 3.55
C GLN A 120 -6.18 -22.05 2.32
N TRP A 121 -5.38 -21.60 1.37
CA TRP A 121 -5.83 -20.95 0.15
C TRP A 121 -5.84 -21.96 -1.00
N VAL A 122 -6.93 -21.98 -1.78
CA VAL A 122 -7.03 -22.87 -2.94
C VAL A 122 -6.13 -22.38 -4.06
N ASP A 123 -5.74 -23.32 -4.92
CA ASP A 123 -4.86 -23.10 -6.06
C ASP A 123 -3.49 -22.50 -5.70
N GLN A 124 -3.10 -22.66 -4.43
CA GLN A 124 -1.86 -22.19 -3.85
C GLN A 124 -1.23 -23.27 -2.98
N TRP A 125 0.08 -23.21 -2.83
CA TRP A 125 0.79 -24.06 -1.86
C TRP A 125 0.58 -23.51 -0.45
N ASN A 126 0.37 -24.38 0.53
CA ASN A 126 0.12 -24.03 1.92
C ASN A 126 1.02 -24.88 2.82
N ARG A 127 1.93 -24.26 3.57
CA ARG A 127 2.78 -24.98 4.53
C ARG A 127 2.08 -25.16 5.87
N ARG A 128 2.27 -26.33 6.47
CA ARG A 128 1.92 -26.61 7.87
C ARG A 128 3.12 -27.22 8.58
N ALA A 129 3.25 -26.86 9.85
CA ALA A 129 4.31 -27.31 10.74
C ALA A 129 3.75 -27.57 12.13
N VAL A 130 4.26 -28.62 12.76
CA VAL A 130 3.80 -29.08 14.08
C VAL A 130 5.00 -29.51 14.91
N ASP A 131 5.13 -28.93 16.10
CA ASP A 131 6.11 -29.38 17.11
C ASP A 131 5.77 -30.81 17.58
N LEU A 132 6.73 -31.71 17.43
CA LEU A 132 6.60 -33.12 17.84
C LEU A 132 7.18 -33.39 19.23
N THR A 133 7.73 -32.39 19.92
CA THR A 133 8.27 -32.53 21.27
C THR A 133 7.31 -33.23 22.25
N PRO A 134 5.98 -32.99 22.24
CA PRO A 134 5.03 -33.72 23.09
C PRO A 134 4.98 -35.24 22.86
N LEU A 135 5.46 -35.72 21.70
CA LEU A 135 5.51 -37.13 21.33
C LEU A 135 6.92 -37.73 21.39
N ALA A 136 7.91 -36.99 21.91
CA ALA A 136 9.30 -37.44 21.98
C ALA A 136 9.44 -38.82 22.66
N GLY A 137 10.30 -39.66 22.09
CA GLY A 137 10.55 -41.05 22.51
C GLY A 137 9.56 -42.08 21.94
N ARG A 138 8.49 -41.65 21.26
CA ARG A 138 7.56 -42.56 20.57
C ARG A 138 8.09 -42.93 19.19
N VAL A 139 7.62 -44.05 18.67
CA VAL A 139 7.98 -44.56 17.33
C VAL A 139 6.84 -44.30 16.37
N VAL A 140 7.15 -43.69 15.22
CA VAL A 140 6.20 -43.48 14.13
C VAL A 140 5.80 -44.83 13.53
N ASP A 141 4.51 -45.15 13.53
CA ASP A 141 3.96 -46.25 12.75
C ASP A 141 3.73 -45.82 11.30
N ARG A 142 3.02 -44.70 11.11
CA ARG A 142 2.69 -44.15 9.80
C ARG A 142 2.32 -42.67 9.88
N LEU A 143 2.39 -41.99 8.73
CA LEU A 143 1.76 -40.70 8.50
C LEU A 143 0.52 -40.89 7.61
N GLU A 144 -0.58 -40.24 7.96
CA GLU A 144 -1.86 -40.33 7.28
C GLU A 144 -2.21 -38.98 6.65
N ALA A 145 -2.21 -38.91 5.32
CA ALA A 145 -2.79 -37.80 4.57
C ALA A 145 -4.32 -37.97 4.53
N ARG A 146 -5.05 -37.02 5.12
CA ARG A 146 -6.50 -37.07 5.33
C ARG A 146 -7.17 -35.93 4.58
N LEU A 147 -8.08 -36.25 3.66
CA LEU A 147 -8.80 -35.27 2.84
C LEU A 147 -10.31 -35.46 2.97
N GLY A 148 -11.03 -34.36 3.13
CA GLY A 148 -12.49 -34.31 3.22
C GLY A 148 -13.02 -34.45 4.65
N SER A 149 -14.16 -33.81 4.89
CA SER A 149 -14.83 -33.75 6.19
C SER A 149 -15.97 -34.77 6.31
N ALA A 150 -16.10 -35.41 7.47
CA ALA A 150 -17.25 -36.28 7.78
C ALA A 150 -18.54 -35.48 8.02
N THR A 151 -18.43 -34.20 8.37
CA THR A 151 -19.57 -33.32 8.64
C THR A 151 -20.35 -33.04 7.35
N PRO A 152 -21.67 -33.24 7.31
CA PRO A 152 -22.50 -32.86 6.16
C PRO A 152 -22.48 -31.34 5.95
N HIS A 153 -22.51 -30.90 4.69
CA HIS A 153 -22.65 -29.46 4.39
C HIS A 153 -24.06 -29.00 4.77
N PRO A 154 -24.24 -27.85 5.48
CA PRO A 154 -25.52 -27.43 6.03
C PRO A 154 -26.66 -27.17 5.02
N SER A 155 -26.41 -27.00 3.71
CA SER A 155 -27.42 -26.57 2.72
C SER A 155 -27.95 -27.62 1.73
N GLY A 156 -27.95 -28.92 2.06
CA GLY A 156 -28.93 -29.88 1.50
C GLY A 156 -28.41 -31.09 0.69
N ASP A 157 -29.38 -31.90 0.23
CA ASP A 157 -29.35 -33.30 -0.27
C ASP A 157 -28.48 -33.61 -1.52
N GLY A 158 -27.49 -32.78 -1.86
CA GLY A 158 -26.59 -32.98 -3.00
C GLY A 158 -25.48 -34.02 -2.77
N ALA A 159 -25.02 -34.66 -3.85
CA ALA A 159 -23.85 -35.55 -3.79
C ALA A 159 -22.57 -34.73 -3.56
N ARG A 160 -21.78 -35.08 -2.53
CA ARG A 160 -20.49 -34.44 -2.23
C ARG A 160 -19.59 -34.47 -3.49
N PRO A 161 -18.98 -33.34 -3.91
CA PRO A 161 -18.13 -33.32 -5.09
C PRO A 161 -16.88 -34.19 -4.91
N ALA A 162 -16.18 -34.52 -5.99
CA ALA A 162 -14.83 -35.07 -5.87
C ALA A 162 -13.89 -33.96 -5.37
N LEU A 163 -12.92 -34.30 -4.51
CA LEU A 163 -11.86 -33.36 -4.08
C LEU A 163 -10.52 -33.88 -4.55
N ARG A 164 -9.61 -32.96 -4.87
CA ARG A 164 -8.23 -33.28 -5.17
C ARG A 164 -7.28 -32.21 -4.64
N GLY A 165 -6.04 -32.61 -4.45
CA GLY A 165 -4.93 -31.72 -4.17
C GLY A 165 -3.61 -32.47 -4.13
N TRP A 166 -2.52 -31.75 -3.97
CA TRP A 166 -1.17 -32.29 -4.02
C TRP A 166 -0.45 -32.07 -2.69
N LEU A 167 0.11 -33.15 -2.17
CA LEU A 167 0.99 -33.15 -1.00
C LEU A 167 2.44 -33.23 -1.47
N ASP A 168 3.27 -32.31 -1.01
CA ASP A 168 4.70 -32.31 -1.27
C ASP A 168 5.49 -31.86 -0.03
N ASP A 169 6.82 -31.96 -0.10
CA ASP A 169 7.77 -31.48 0.90
C ASP A 169 7.46 -31.95 2.35
N VAL A 170 7.05 -33.21 2.49
CA VAL A 170 6.80 -33.82 3.81
C VAL A 170 8.12 -34.09 4.50
N ARG A 171 8.35 -33.45 5.65
CA ARG A 171 9.58 -33.53 6.43
C ARG A 171 9.29 -33.91 7.87
N LEU A 172 10.11 -34.81 8.41
CA LEU A 172 10.13 -35.17 9.83
C LEU A 172 11.59 -35.18 10.27
N GLY A 173 11.93 -34.28 11.18
CA GLY A 173 13.26 -34.12 11.74
C GLY A 173 13.35 -32.84 12.58
N PRO A 174 14.57 -32.36 12.91
CA PRO A 174 14.75 -31.22 13.79
C PRO A 174 14.02 -29.97 13.28
N ALA A 175 13.33 -29.27 14.19
CA ALA A 175 12.71 -27.98 13.91
C ALA A 175 13.74 -26.95 13.43
N ARG A 176 13.29 -26.01 12.61
CA ARG A 176 14.14 -24.87 12.22
C ARG A 176 14.49 -24.05 13.47
N PRO A 177 15.74 -23.55 13.61
CA PRO A 177 16.11 -22.69 14.72
C PRO A 177 15.18 -21.48 14.82
N THR A 178 14.69 -21.20 16.02
CA THR A 178 13.86 -20.02 16.27
C THR A 178 14.73 -18.76 16.25
N PRO A 179 14.35 -17.72 15.49
CA PRO A 179 15.02 -16.42 15.55
C PRO A 179 15.04 -15.85 16.98
N THR A 180 16.09 -15.10 17.34
CA THR A 180 16.29 -14.60 18.71
C THR A 180 16.26 -13.09 18.84
N THR A 181 16.50 -12.36 17.75
CA THR A 181 16.45 -10.90 17.72
C THR A 181 15.35 -10.43 16.76
N PRO A 182 14.82 -9.20 16.92
CA PRO A 182 13.88 -8.61 15.96
C PRO A 182 14.36 -8.69 14.51
N LEU A 183 15.66 -8.45 14.29
CA LEU A 183 16.27 -8.48 12.97
C LEU A 183 16.30 -9.90 12.37
N ASP A 184 16.54 -10.93 13.18
CA ASP A 184 16.54 -12.33 12.73
C ASP A 184 15.14 -12.82 12.31
N HIS A 185 14.07 -12.17 12.79
CA HIS A 185 12.70 -12.51 12.40
C HIS A 185 12.28 -11.91 11.05
N VAL A 186 13.01 -10.91 10.54
CA VAL A 186 12.70 -10.28 9.25
C VAL A 186 12.95 -11.26 8.11
N ARG A 187 11.95 -11.40 7.24
CA ARG A 187 12.02 -12.20 6.02
C ARG A 187 11.77 -11.31 4.82
N THR A 188 12.83 -10.95 4.08
CA THR A 188 12.66 -10.15 2.86
C THR A 188 11.99 -10.95 1.74
N THR A 189 11.96 -12.29 1.82
CA THR A 189 11.19 -13.15 0.90
C THR A 189 9.68 -13.17 1.17
N ARG A 190 9.20 -12.59 2.28
CA ARG A 190 7.75 -12.51 2.56
C ARG A 190 7.05 -11.70 1.45
N GLY A 191 6.06 -12.31 0.81
CA GLY A 191 5.27 -11.79 -0.30
C GLY A 191 5.83 -12.04 -1.71
N THR A 192 6.90 -12.81 -1.84
CA THR A 192 7.54 -13.14 -3.14
C THR A 192 6.97 -14.39 -3.84
N GLN A 193 6.08 -15.14 -3.18
CA GLN A 193 5.28 -16.19 -3.82
C GLN A 193 3.98 -15.59 -4.38
N ALA A 194 4.16 -14.72 -5.36
CA ALA A 194 3.12 -13.92 -5.99
C ALA A 194 3.35 -13.87 -7.52
N SER A 195 2.31 -13.53 -8.28
CA SER A 195 2.40 -13.32 -9.73
C SER A 195 1.41 -12.25 -10.19
N SER A 196 1.42 -11.92 -11.49
CA SER A 196 0.43 -11.03 -12.10
C SER A 196 -1.01 -11.55 -12.06
N ARG A 197 -1.21 -12.83 -11.69
CA ARG A 197 -2.54 -13.48 -11.64
C ARG A 197 -3.11 -13.55 -10.24
N PHE A 198 -2.25 -13.49 -9.21
CA PHE A 198 -2.63 -13.60 -7.82
C PHE A 198 -1.47 -13.15 -6.94
N SER A 199 -1.74 -12.21 -6.06
CA SER A 199 -0.79 -11.67 -5.11
C SER A 199 -0.86 -12.35 -3.75
N ARG A 200 0.33 -12.59 -3.20
CA ARG A 200 0.52 -12.84 -1.76
C ARG A 200 1.41 -11.78 -1.13
N GLY A 201 1.46 -10.60 -1.76
CA GLY A 201 2.23 -9.44 -1.33
C GLY A 201 3.16 -8.86 -2.39
N ASN A 202 3.10 -9.30 -3.65
CA ASN A 202 3.89 -8.82 -4.82
C ASN A 202 5.25 -8.17 -4.52
N ASN A 203 6.02 -8.81 -3.65
CA ASN A 203 7.23 -8.25 -3.07
C ASN A 203 8.49 -8.75 -3.79
N ALA A 204 9.60 -8.07 -3.52
CA ALA A 204 10.94 -8.54 -3.82
C ALA A 204 11.82 -8.57 -2.55
N PRO A 205 12.84 -9.46 -2.48
CA PRO A 205 13.77 -9.53 -1.36
C PRO A 205 14.83 -8.42 -1.43
N LEU A 206 14.42 -7.19 -1.10
CA LEU A 206 15.24 -6.00 -1.19
C LEU A 206 16.15 -5.84 0.03
N VAL A 207 17.45 -5.67 -0.22
CA VAL A 207 18.47 -5.36 0.80
C VAL A 207 18.80 -3.88 0.73
N GLY A 208 18.78 -3.16 1.85
CA GLY A 208 18.93 -1.71 1.84
C GLY A 208 19.16 -1.13 3.23
N LEU A 209 19.33 0.18 3.32
CA LEU A 209 19.15 0.91 4.56
C LEU A 209 17.66 1.29 4.72
N PRO A 210 17.18 1.54 5.96
CA PRO A 210 15.87 2.16 6.18
C PRO A 210 15.73 3.47 5.38
N HIS A 211 14.74 3.54 4.50
CA HIS A 211 14.48 4.62 3.55
C HIS A 211 15.69 4.95 2.65
N GLY A 212 16.58 3.98 2.44
CA GLY A 212 17.81 4.15 1.65
C GLY A 212 17.54 4.43 0.18
N GLY A 213 18.51 5.03 -0.50
CA GLY A 213 18.38 5.48 -1.88
C GLY A 213 18.60 4.44 -2.97
N VAL A 214 19.12 3.26 -2.62
CA VAL A 214 19.26 2.11 -3.54
C VAL A 214 19.04 0.79 -2.79
N PHE A 215 18.50 -0.20 -3.50
CA PHE A 215 18.37 -1.56 -3.00
C PHE A 215 19.25 -2.55 -3.75
N GLY A 216 19.74 -3.56 -3.04
CA GLY A 216 20.29 -4.79 -3.60
C GLY A 216 19.18 -5.82 -3.80
N LEU A 217 19.17 -6.47 -4.96
CA LEU A 217 18.11 -7.39 -5.36
C LEU A 217 18.70 -8.68 -5.96
N PRO A 218 18.49 -9.86 -5.36
CA PRO A 218 18.69 -11.13 -6.04
C PRO A 218 17.57 -11.37 -7.06
N MET A 219 17.92 -11.82 -8.26
CA MET A 219 16.97 -12.02 -9.36
C MET A 219 16.93 -13.50 -9.78
N THR A 220 15.74 -14.10 -9.77
CA THR A 220 15.51 -15.44 -10.36
C THR A 220 15.07 -15.34 -11.83
N ASP A 221 14.62 -14.17 -12.27
CA ASP A 221 14.51 -13.76 -13.67
C ASP A 221 15.21 -12.40 -13.85
N ALA A 222 16.46 -12.43 -14.34
CA ALA A 222 17.25 -11.22 -14.54
C ALA A 222 16.79 -10.38 -15.74
N SER A 223 15.81 -10.85 -16.52
CA SER A 223 15.23 -10.10 -17.64
C SER A 223 14.01 -9.29 -17.29
N SER A 224 13.33 -9.67 -16.20
CA SER A 224 12.13 -9.01 -15.74
C SER A 224 12.48 -7.75 -14.94
N ASN A 225 11.82 -6.64 -15.27
CA ASN A 225 11.82 -5.43 -14.44
C ASN A 225 10.54 -5.30 -13.60
N ARG A 226 9.67 -6.33 -13.57
CA ARG A 226 8.39 -6.32 -12.84
C ARG A 226 8.39 -7.35 -11.73
N TRP A 227 8.50 -8.64 -12.09
CA TRP A 227 8.73 -9.75 -11.16
C TRP A 227 10.15 -10.30 -11.35
N PRO A 228 11.18 -9.62 -10.81
CA PRO A 228 12.58 -10.06 -10.94
C PRO A 228 12.90 -11.28 -10.08
N TYR A 229 12.13 -11.50 -9.01
CA TYR A 229 12.24 -12.64 -8.11
C TYR A 229 10.85 -13.26 -7.91
N ALA A 230 10.77 -14.59 -8.01
CA ALA A 230 9.63 -15.37 -7.54
C ALA A 230 10.13 -16.53 -6.68
N TYR A 231 9.44 -16.78 -5.56
CA TYR A 231 9.81 -17.85 -4.61
C TYR A 231 9.85 -19.22 -5.29
N GLN A 232 8.82 -19.56 -6.07
CA GLN A 232 8.72 -20.87 -6.72
C GLN A 232 8.37 -20.83 -8.22
N GLU A 233 7.70 -19.79 -8.71
CA GLU A 233 7.25 -19.74 -10.12
C GLU A 233 8.42 -19.83 -11.12
N HIS A 234 9.58 -19.25 -10.79
CA HIS A 234 10.78 -19.30 -11.60
C HIS A 234 11.63 -20.57 -11.41
N SER A 235 11.24 -21.48 -10.50
CA SER A 235 12.00 -22.70 -10.22
C SER A 235 12.17 -23.58 -11.45
N ARG A 236 13.30 -24.27 -11.53
CA ARG A 236 13.68 -25.17 -12.63
C ARG A 236 13.53 -26.62 -12.19
N VAL A 237 13.28 -27.50 -13.16
CA VAL A 237 13.22 -28.95 -12.93
C VAL A 237 14.59 -29.56 -13.18
N GLU A 238 15.18 -30.14 -12.15
CA GLU A 238 16.49 -30.78 -12.18
C GLU A 238 16.38 -32.21 -11.67
N GLY A 239 16.17 -33.15 -12.61
CA GLY A 239 15.84 -34.52 -12.25
C GLY A 239 14.48 -34.60 -11.55
N ASP A 240 14.45 -35.06 -10.30
CA ASP A 240 13.23 -35.11 -9.47
C ASP A 240 13.08 -33.87 -8.56
N ARG A 241 14.02 -32.90 -8.60
CA ARG A 241 13.97 -31.69 -7.76
C ARG A 241 13.41 -30.51 -8.54
N VAL A 242 12.70 -29.65 -7.85
CA VAL A 242 12.24 -28.33 -8.32
C VAL A 242 12.89 -27.28 -7.43
N ARG A 243 13.79 -26.47 -8.00
CA ARG A 243 14.59 -25.50 -7.23
C ARG A 243 14.67 -24.16 -7.94
N PRO A 244 14.66 -23.03 -7.22
CA PRO A 244 14.97 -21.73 -7.80
C PRO A 244 16.44 -21.64 -8.24
N ALA A 245 16.74 -20.68 -9.11
CA ALA A 245 18.09 -20.37 -9.55
C ALA A 245 18.29 -18.87 -9.69
N ILE A 246 19.40 -18.35 -9.18
CA ILE A 246 19.77 -16.94 -9.30
C ILE A 246 20.42 -16.70 -10.66
N GLN A 247 19.94 -15.67 -11.37
CA GLN A 247 20.45 -15.24 -12.68
C GLN A 247 21.31 -13.96 -12.58
N ALA A 248 21.09 -13.16 -11.54
CA ALA A 248 21.85 -11.95 -11.25
C ALA A 248 21.60 -11.47 -9.80
N PHE A 249 22.53 -10.66 -9.30
CA PHE A 249 22.29 -9.70 -8.24
C PHE A 249 22.35 -8.29 -8.84
N ALA A 250 21.48 -7.39 -8.43
CA ALA A 250 21.35 -6.09 -9.10
C ALA A 250 21.12 -4.93 -8.13
N THR A 251 21.42 -3.71 -8.60
CA THR A 251 20.81 -2.49 -8.08
C THR A 251 19.32 -2.45 -8.43
N SER A 252 18.50 -1.88 -7.54
CA SER A 252 17.06 -1.80 -7.70
C SER A 252 16.49 -0.57 -7.00
N HIS A 253 15.39 -0.06 -7.56
CA HIS A 253 14.49 0.92 -6.97
C HIS A 253 13.03 0.52 -7.19
N LEU A 254 12.77 -0.79 -7.33
CA LEU A 254 11.45 -1.36 -7.60
C LEU A 254 10.47 -0.94 -6.51
N PRO A 255 9.36 -0.27 -6.84
CA PRO A 255 8.36 0.10 -5.84
C PRO A 255 7.21 -0.91 -5.77
N SER A 256 6.89 -1.53 -6.90
CA SER A 256 5.90 -2.58 -7.12
C SER A 256 6.14 -3.17 -8.53
N PRO A 257 5.69 -4.40 -8.82
CA PRO A 257 5.78 -4.96 -10.18
C PRO A 257 4.95 -4.18 -11.22
N TRP A 258 3.96 -3.41 -10.78
CA TRP A 258 3.07 -2.62 -11.65
C TRP A 258 3.75 -1.37 -12.20
N MET A 259 4.63 -0.75 -11.41
CA MET A 259 5.45 0.39 -11.82
C MET A 259 6.74 -0.04 -12.52
N GLY A 260 7.31 -1.17 -12.09
CA GLY A 260 8.58 -1.69 -12.59
C GLY A 260 9.81 -0.99 -12.02
N ASP A 261 10.96 -1.63 -12.23
CA ASP A 261 12.26 -1.21 -11.69
C ASP A 261 12.95 -0.15 -12.58
N ARG A 262 13.99 0.49 -12.03
CA ARG A 262 14.91 1.41 -12.72
C ARG A 262 16.31 1.35 -12.10
N GLY A 263 17.30 1.82 -12.85
CA GLY A 263 18.69 1.81 -12.43
C GLY A 263 19.24 0.40 -12.19
N VAL A 264 18.86 -0.59 -13.01
CA VAL A 264 19.19 -2.02 -12.85
C VAL A 264 20.54 -2.36 -13.50
N PHE A 265 21.60 -2.35 -12.70
CA PHE A 265 22.94 -2.84 -13.04
C PHE A 265 23.19 -4.18 -12.36
N GLN A 266 23.65 -5.18 -13.12
CA GLN A 266 23.68 -6.57 -12.69
C GLN A 266 25.11 -7.11 -12.58
N VAL A 267 25.34 -7.91 -11.54
CA VAL A 267 26.54 -8.72 -11.34
C VAL A 267 26.15 -10.17 -11.05
N MET A 268 26.92 -11.13 -11.55
CA MET A 268 26.68 -12.55 -11.27
C MET A 268 28.01 -13.30 -11.09
N PRO A 269 28.23 -14.00 -9.95
CA PRO A 269 29.40 -14.86 -9.79
C PRO A 269 29.27 -16.12 -10.64
N SER A 270 30.41 -16.62 -11.14
CA SER A 270 30.48 -17.88 -11.87
C SER A 270 31.64 -18.75 -11.36
N PRO A 271 31.43 -20.07 -11.24
CA PRO A 271 32.48 -21.03 -10.89
C PRO A 271 33.37 -21.39 -12.10
N LEU A 272 33.21 -20.73 -13.26
CA LEU A 272 33.94 -20.98 -14.50
C LEU A 272 34.82 -19.78 -14.87
N ASP A 273 35.98 -20.02 -15.50
CA ASP A 273 36.81 -18.93 -16.08
C ASP A 273 36.14 -18.26 -17.28
N THR A 274 35.31 -19.02 -18.00
CA THR A 274 34.61 -18.60 -19.22
C THR A 274 33.11 -18.92 -19.08
N PRO A 275 32.36 -18.12 -18.31
CA PRO A 275 30.92 -18.27 -18.20
C PRO A 275 30.22 -18.02 -19.54
N ASP A 276 29.04 -18.62 -19.71
CA ASP A 276 28.09 -18.16 -20.72
C ASP A 276 27.45 -16.86 -20.23
N PRO A 277 27.46 -15.76 -21.01
CA PRO A 277 26.81 -14.53 -20.59
C PRO A 277 25.27 -14.60 -20.60
N ASP A 278 24.65 -15.61 -21.22
CA ASP A 278 23.20 -15.78 -21.21
C ASP A 278 22.64 -15.96 -19.78
N ARG A 279 21.58 -15.22 -19.47
CA ARG A 279 20.95 -15.16 -18.14
C ARG A 279 20.46 -16.52 -17.65
N SER A 280 19.94 -17.35 -18.56
CA SER A 280 19.46 -18.69 -18.20
C SER A 280 20.62 -19.67 -18.03
N ALA A 281 21.61 -19.62 -18.92
CA ALA A 281 22.76 -20.50 -18.93
C ALA A 281 23.72 -20.26 -17.74
N ARG A 282 23.89 -19.00 -17.31
CA ARG A 282 24.77 -18.64 -16.19
C ARG A 282 24.18 -18.87 -14.81
N ALA A 283 22.89 -19.17 -14.74
CA ALA A 283 22.18 -19.22 -13.47
C ALA A 283 22.68 -20.36 -12.58
N LEU A 284 22.70 -20.13 -11.28
CA LEU A 284 23.10 -21.12 -10.28
C LEU A 284 21.91 -21.48 -9.40
N GLY A 285 21.60 -22.76 -9.26
CA GLY A 285 20.52 -23.27 -8.42
C GLY A 285 20.80 -23.10 -6.93
N PHE A 286 19.74 -23.02 -6.12
CA PHE A 286 19.83 -22.96 -4.67
C PHE A 286 18.61 -23.59 -3.98
N ASP A 287 18.70 -23.78 -2.67
CA ASP A 287 17.58 -24.19 -1.81
C ASP A 287 17.25 -23.07 -0.82
N HIS A 288 15.97 -22.80 -0.56
CA HIS A 288 15.56 -21.78 0.42
C HIS A 288 16.00 -22.10 1.87
N ASP A 289 16.34 -23.35 2.18
CA ASP A 289 16.95 -23.71 3.47
C ASP A 289 18.37 -23.13 3.64
N ASP A 290 19.04 -22.84 2.53
CA ASP A 290 20.38 -22.24 2.44
C ASP A 290 20.34 -20.74 2.08
N GLU A 291 19.13 -20.16 1.98
CA GLU A 291 18.88 -18.74 1.75
C GLU A 291 18.65 -18.02 3.08
N ARG A 292 19.39 -16.94 3.30
CA ARG A 292 19.27 -16.04 4.44
C ARG A 292 18.90 -14.66 3.92
N ASP A 293 17.64 -14.30 4.09
CA ASP A 293 16.96 -13.17 3.46
C ASP A 293 16.73 -12.01 4.43
N GLY A 294 17.82 -11.46 4.97
CA GLY A 294 17.77 -10.32 5.90
C GLY A 294 17.78 -8.97 5.18
N PRO A 295 17.26 -7.90 5.82
CA PRO A 295 17.17 -6.58 5.20
C PRO A 295 18.52 -5.84 5.14
N HIS A 296 19.42 -6.17 6.08
CA HIS A 296 20.79 -5.67 6.18
C HIS A 296 21.80 -6.54 5.43
N ARG A 297 21.43 -7.78 5.10
CA ARG A 297 22.24 -8.74 4.34
C ARG A 297 21.40 -9.87 3.78
N TYR A 298 21.52 -10.07 2.48
CA TYR A 298 21.09 -11.31 1.81
C TYR A 298 22.30 -12.23 1.64
N ARG A 299 22.15 -13.53 1.92
CA ARG A 299 23.19 -14.54 1.70
C ARG A 299 22.58 -15.83 1.18
N VAL A 300 23.17 -16.42 0.15
CA VAL A 300 22.70 -17.69 -0.43
C VAL A 300 23.88 -18.59 -0.80
N ALA A 301 23.76 -19.88 -0.49
CA ALA A 301 24.65 -20.91 -1.05
C ALA A 301 24.09 -21.36 -2.41
N LEU A 302 24.92 -21.23 -3.44
CA LEU A 302 24.61 -21.57 -4.81
C LEU A 302 25.31 -22.88 -5.19
N ASP A 303 24.88 -23.47 -6.29
CA ASP A 303 25.51 -24.66 -6.85
C ASP A 303 27.03 -24.48 -7.08
N HIS A 304 27.73 -25.62 -7.17
CA HIS A 304 29.19 -25.68 -7.37
C HIS A 304 30.03 -25.04 -6.25
N GLY A 305 29.46 -24.87 -5.05
CA GLY A 305 30.17 -24.36 -3.89
C GLY A 305 30.35 -22.84 -3.90
N VAL A 306 29.62 -22.13 -4.78
CA VAL A 306 29.60 -20.67 -4.82
C VAL A 306 28.72 -20.16 -3.66
N THR A 307 29.14 -19.09 -2.99
CA THR A 307 28.29 -18.34 -2.07
C THR A 307 28.22 -16.90 -2.54
N ALA A 308 27.03 -16.31 -2.46
CA ALA A 308 26.83 -14.90 -2.75
C ALA A 308 26.17 -14.18 -1.58
N GLU A 309 26.66 -12.97 -1.31
CA GLU A 309 26.13 -12.10 -0.27
C GLU A 309 25.96 -10.68 -0.80
N VAL A 310 24.93 -9.99 -0.33
CA VAL A 310 24.61 -8.61 -0.72
C VAL A 310 24.38 -7.80 0.55
N THR A 311 24.94 -6.60 0.59
CA THR A 311 24.70 -5.56 1.60
C THR A 311 24.61 -4.19 0.94
N ALA A 312 24.16 -3.17 1.67
CA ALA A 312 23.91 -1.84 1.13
C ALA A 312 24.46 -0.72 2.04
N GLY A 313 24.95 0.34 1.40
CA GLY A 313 25.00 1.69 1.95
C GLY A 313 23.85 2.54 1.41
N GLU A 314 23.87 3.86 1.63
CA GLU A 314 22.77 4.76 1.23
C GLU A 314 22.55 4.79 -0.30
N PHE A 315 23.63 4.92 -1.07
CA PHE A 315 23.65 4.94 -2.54
C PHE A 315 24.77 4.03 -3.08
N ALA A 316 25.01 2.91 -2.40
CA ALA A 316 26.04 1.95 -2.77
C ALA A 316 25.64 0.53 -2.38
N LEU A 317 26.18 -0.47 -3.08
CA LEU A 317 26.01 -1.89 -2.78
C LEU A 317 27.37 -2.58 -2.66
N GLY A 318 27.43 -3.55 -1.75
CA GLY A 318 28.53 -4.49 -1.64
C GLY A 318 28.05 -5.90 -1.97
N PHE A 319 28.77 -6.59 -2.85
CA PHE A 319 28.54 -7.99 -3.17
C PHE A 319 29.78 -8.80 -2.81
N ARG A 320 29.64 -9.83 -1.98
CA ARG A 320 30.73 -10.74 -1.62
C ARG A 320 30.50 -12.10 -2.24
N PHE A 321 31.46 -12.56 -3.04
CA PHE A 321 31.37 -13.83 -3.73
C PHE A 321 32.53 -14.75 -3.34
N THR A 322 32.19 -15.95 -2.86
CA THR A 322 33.15 -16.99 -2.48
C THR A 322 33.05 -18.18 -3.42
N GLY A 323 34.18 -18.82 -3.76
CA GLY A 323 34.24 -19.95 -4.69
C GLY A 323 34.07 -19.54 -6.16
N THR A 324 34.27 -18.25 -6.45
CA THR A 324 34.08 -17.63 -7.77
C THR A 324 35.37 -17.64 -8.58
N ARG A 325 35.25 -17.78 -9.90
CA ARG A 325 36.34 -17.65 -10.88
C ARG A 325 36.13 -16.49 -11.86
N SER A 326 34.88 -16.05 -12.02
CA SER A 326 34.57 -14.87 -12.83
C SER A 326 33.34 -14.13 -12.31
N VAL A 327 33.28 -12.83 -12.62
CA VAL A 327 32.13 -11.95 -12.33
C VAL A 327 31.56 -11.45 -13.65
N VAL A 328 30.35 -11.87 -13.97
CA VAL A 328 29.61 -11.44 -15.17
C VAL A 328 28.94 -10.10 -14.92
N LEU A 329 28.99 -9.20 -15.91
CA LEU A 329 28.32 -7.91 -15.91
C LEU A 329 27.17 -7.89 -16.93
N ASP A 330 26.04 -7.34 -16.51
CA ASP A 330 24.83 -7.19 -17.29
C ASP A 330 24.08 -5.93 -16.78
N HIS A 331 23.08 -5.46 -17.50
CA HIS A 331 22.21 -4.35 -17.11
C HIS A 331 20.93 -4.40 -17.94
N HIS A 332 19.90 -3.66 -17.49
CA HIS A 332 18.73 -3.35 -18.31
C HIS A 332 19.00 -2.11 -19.17
N GLY A 333 18.22 -1.93 -20.24
CA GLY A 333 18.32 -0.75 -21.09
C GLY A 333 19.69 -0.53 -21.74
N ARG A 334 20.18 0.70 -21.69
CA ARG A 334 21.37 1.16 -22.43
C ARG A 334 22.38 1.81 -21.51
N VAL A 335 23.64 1.76 -21.91
CA VAL A 335 24.74 2.48 -21.26
C VAL A 335 25.44 3.45 -22.23
N THR A 336 25.85 4.59 -21.71
CA THR A 336 26.74 5.56 -22.37
C THR A 336 27.93 5.90 -21.48
N ASP A 337 28.90 6.63 -22.03
CA ASP A 337 30.10 7.09 -21.31
C ASP A 337 30.84 5.96 -20.58
N VAL A 338 30.88 4.78 -21.21
CA VAL A 338 31.43 3.58 -20.60
C VAL A 338 32.95 3.61 -20.60
N THR A 339 33.53 3.44 -19.41
CA THR A 339 34.96 3.25 -19.20
C THR A 339 35.17 1.98 -18.39
N VAL A 340 36.00 1.07 -18.92
CA VAL A 340 36.48 -0.11 -18.19
C VAL A 340 38.00 -0.02 -18.13
N THR A 341 38.55 0.01 -16.93
CA THR A 341 40.01 0.02 -16.73
C THR A 341 40.42 -1.02 -15.71
N VAL A 342 41.49 -1.76 -16.00
CA VAL A 342 42.10 -2.70 -15.04
C VAL A 342 43.48 -2.18 -14.70
N THR A 343 43.69 -1.78 -13.45
CA THR A 343 44.98 -1.29 -12.94
C THR A 343 45.34 -2.06 -11.68
N ASP A 344 46.55 -2.61 -11.62
CA ASP A 344 47.07 -3.38 -10.49
C ASP A 344 46.10 -4.47 -9.97
N GLY A 345 45.44 -5.17 -10.89
CA GLY A 345 44.49 -6.25 -10.57
C GLY A 345 43.13 -5.77 -10.06
N VAL A 346 42.81 -4.48 -10.17
CA VAL A 346 41.49 -3.94 -9.84
C VAL A 346 40.84 -3.41 -11.10
N ALA A 347 39.68 -3.94 -11.46
CA ALA A 347 38.83 -3.37 -12.49
C ALA A 347 37.96 -2.24 -11.90
N VAL A 348 37.87 -1.14 -12.63
CA VAL A 348 36.95 -0.03 -12.39
C VAL A 348 36.07 0.12 -13.61
N VAL A 349 34.75 0.03 -13.43
CA VAL A 349 33.74 0.27 -14.47
C VAL A 349 32.98 1.53 -14.13
N GLU A 350 32.89 2.44 -15.10
CA GLU A 350 32.12 3.66 -14.98
C GLU A 350 31.22 3.78 -16.19
N CYS A 351 29.93 4.04 -15.99
CA CYS A 351 28.99 4.25 -17.08
C CYS A 351 27.81 5.11 -16.64
N LEU A 352 27.08 5.63 -17.61
CA LEU A 352 25.75 6.21 -17.43
C LEU A 352 24.71 5.21 -17.92
N LEU A 353 23.89 4.70 -17.02
CA LEU A 353 22.82 3.72 -17.25
C LEU A 353 21.49 4.44 -17.47
N ASP A 354 20.87 4.21 -18.63
CA ASP A 354 19.53 4.65 -18.99
C ASP A 354 18.67 3.43 -19.33
N ASP A 355 17.88 2.98 -18.35
CA ASP A 355 17.05 1.78 -18.45
C ASP A 355 15.54 2.03 -18.39
N ARG A 356 15.14 3.25 -18.04
CA ARG A 356 13.75 3.66 -18.02
C ARG A 356 13.60 5.07 -18.58
N PRO A 357 13.16 5.21 -19.85
CA PRO A 357 12.91 6.51 -20.46
C PRO A 357 11.97 7.39 -19.63
N GLY A 358 12.18 8.70 -19.64
CA GLY A 358 11.38 9.64 -18.85
C GLY A 358 11.83 9.78 -17.40
N THR A 359 12.88 9.08 -16.97
CA THR A 359 13.42 9.13 -15.60
C THR A 359 14.91 9.49 -15.58
N PRO A 360 15.45 10.00 -14.47
CA PRO A 360 16.88 10.24 -14.34
C PRO A 360 17.73 8.99 -14.59
N SER A 361 18.68 9.08 -15.52
CA SER A 361 19.72 8.06 -15.73
C SER A 361 20.66 7.99 -14.53
N HIS A 362 21.32 6.84 -14.36
CA HIS A 362 22.18 6.55 -13.21
C HIS A 362 23.64 6.43 -13.61
N HIS A 363 24.50 7.25 -13.02
CA HIS A 363 25.93 7.04 -13.03
C HIS A 363 26.28 5.84 -12.14
N VAL A 364 26.96 4.85 -12.69
CA VAL A 364 27.43 3.65 -11.98
C VAL A 364 28.95 3.72 -11.86
N HIS A 365 29.47 3.44 -10.67
CA HIS A 365 30.89 3.27 -10.38
C HIS A 365 31.12 1.92 -9.69
N LEU A 366 31.65 0.94 -10.42
CA LEU A 366 31.92 -0.41 -9.96
C LEU A 366 33.42 -0.61 -9.71
N ARG A 367 33.78 -1.34 -8.64
CA ARG A 367 35.13 -1.79 -8.35
C ARG A 367 35.15 -3.29 -8.13
N VAL A 368 36.01 -4.00 -8.86
CA VAL A 368 36.21 -5.46 -8.77
C VAL A 368 37.70 -5.72 -8.56
N PRO A 369 38.16 -6.10 -7.35
CA PRO A 369 39.55 -6.48 -7.11
C PRO A 369 39.84 -7.90 -7.60
N GLY A 370 41.12 -8.28 -7.62
CA GLY A 370 41.56 -9.64 -7.95
C GLY A 370 41.41 -10.02 -9.43
N VAL A 371 41.22 -9.05 -10.33
CA VAL A 371 40.99 -9.28 -11.75
C VAL A 371 42.30 -9.69 -12.44
N THR A 372 42.26 -10.82 -13.14
CA THR A 372 43.37 -11.38 -13.91
C THR A 372 43.19 -11.24 -15.42
N ALA A 373 41.95 -11.15 -15.89
CA ALA A 373 41.63 -10.90 -17.29
C ALA A 373 40.29 -10.16 -17.46
N ASP A 374 40.23 -9.31 -18.48
CA ASP A 374 39.03 -8.56 -18.89
C ASP A 374 38.47 -9.15 -20.20
N HIS A 375 37.20 -9.55 -20.15
CA HIS A 375 36.43 -10.07 -21.28
C HIS A 375 35.16 -9.25 -21.52
N THR A 376 35.10 -8.02 -21.00
CA THR A 376 33.99 -7.11 -21.22
C THR A 376 34.02 -6.54 -22.63
N THR A 377 32.83 -6.25 -23.15
CA THR A 377 32.61 -5.65 -24.47
C THR A 377 31.58 -4.55 -24.34
N VAL A 378 31.78 -3.47 -25.10
CA VAL A 378 30.80 -2.40 -25.25
C VAL A 378 30.40 -2.37 -26.72
N THR A 379 29.16 -2.73 -27.03
CA THR A 379 28.63 -2.73 -28.40
C THR A 379 27.19 -2.28 -28.36
N ASP A 380 26.80 -1.39 -29.27
CA ASP A 380 25.43 -0.90 -29.41
C ASP A 380 24.77 -0.44 -28.10
N HIS A 381 25.52 0.31 -27.28
CA HIS A 381 25.09 0.80 -25.96
C HIS A 381 24.81 -0.30 -24.92
N GLU A 382 25.45 -1.46 -25.06
CA GLU A 382 25.41 -2.52 -24.05
C GLU A 382 26.82 -2.82 -23.53
N LEU A 383 26.97 -2.83 -22.22
CA LEU A 383 28.14 -3.37 -21.53
C LEU A 383 27.82 -4.82 -21.14
N ARG A 384 28.50 -5.78 -21.77
CA ARG A 384 28.33 -7.22 -21.55
C ARG A 384 29.68 -7.89 -21.32
N GLY A 385 29.69 -9.06 -20.68
CA GLY A 385 30.88 -9.91 -20.54
C GLY A 385 31.23 -10.15 -19.08
N TRP A 386 32.49 -10.47 -18.80
CA TRP A 386 32.93 -10.80 -17.44
C TRP A 386 34.38 -10.41 -17.18
N PHE A 387 34.73 -10.35 -15.90
CA PHE A 387 36.11 -10.36 -15.43
C PHE A 387 36.47 -11.75 -14.90
N THR A 388 37.64 -12.26 -15.23
CA THR A 388 38.22 -13.44 -14.55
C THR A 388 38.91 -12.97 -13.29
N VAL A 389 38.65 -13.62 -12.15
CA VAL A 389 39.15 -13.23 -10.82
C VAL A 389 39.91 -14.38 -10.15
N ASP A 390 40.86 -14.04 -9.27
CA ASP A 390 41.62 -15.01 -8.47
C ASP A 390 41.07 -15.07 -7.03
N GLY A 391 40.20 -16.06 -6.78
CA GLY A 391 39.65 -16.34 -5.45
C GLY A 391 38.39 -15.54 -5.09
N ASP A 392 38.13 -15.45 -3.78
CA ASP A 392 36.99 -14.74 -3.23
C ASP A 392 37.11 -13.23 -3.50
N VAL A 393 35.99 -12.60 -3.86
CA VAL A 393 35.97 -11.21 -4.35
C VAL A 393 34.82 -10.41 -3.76
N ASP A 394 35.13 -9.18 -3.34
CA ASP A 394 34.15 -8.16 -2.98
C ASP A 394 33.99 -7.19 -4.16
N VAL A 395 32.81 -7.22 -4.79
CA VAL A 395 32.41 -6.28 -5.83
C VAL A 395 31.67 -5.12 -5.18
N LEU A 396 32.16 -3.90 -5.36
CA LEU A 396 31.60 -2.71 -4.73
C LEU A 396 31.06 -1.75 -5.79
N LEU A 397 29.83 -1.27 -5.61
CA LEU A 397 29.12 -0.44 -6.60
C LEU A 397 28.60 0.83 -5.92
N GLY A 398 28.97 2.01 -6.42
CA GLY A 398 28.31 3.29 -6.11
C GLY A 398 27.40 3.73 -7.25
N ILE A 399 26.26 4.34 -6.92
CA ILE A 399 25.29 4.83 -7.91
C ILE A 399 24.92 6.29 -7.62
N SER A 400 24.59 7.07 -8.66
CA SER A 400 24.17 8.46 -8.53
C SER A 400 23.29 8.90 -9.69
N THR A 401 22.29 9.74 -9.46
CA THR A 401 21.53 10.42 -10.52
C THR A 401 22.21 11.72 -10.99
N VAL A 402 23.21 12.19 -10.24
CA VAL A 402 23.77 13.54 -10.37
C VAL A 402 25.00 13.53 -11.27
N SER A 403 26.03 12.77 -10.90
CA SER A 403 27.30 12.70 -11.64
C SER A 403 28.12 11.45 -11.33
N ALA A 404 29.12 11.15 -12.17
CA ALA A 404 30.11 10.11 -11.90
C ALA A 404 31.00 10.44 -10.68
N GLU A 405 31.17 11.71 -10.33
CA GLU A 405 31.91 12.11 -9.12
C GLU A 405 31.10 11.76 -7.87
N ASP A 406 29.79 12.02 -7.89
CA ASP A 406 28.88 11.68 -6.81
C ASP A 406 28.76 10.16 -6.64
N ALA A 407 28.70 9.37 -7.72
CA ALA A 407 28.71 7.90 -7.64
C ALA A 407 29.98 7.36 -6.95
N ARG A 408 31.16 7.96 -7.21
CA ARG A 408 32.42 7.62 -6.52
C ARG A 408 32.38 8.03 -5.06
N ALA A 409 31.88 9.22 -4.76
CA ALA A 409 31.77 9.73 -3.39
C ALA A 409 30.81 8.87 -2.55
N ASN A 410 29.67 8.46 -3.11
CA ASN A 410 28.71 7.57 -2.48
C ASN A 410 29.35 6.23 -2.11
N LEU A 411 30.11 5.62 -3.03
CA LEU A 411 30.84 4.38 -2.71
C LEU A 411 31.91 4.60 -1.64
N ALA A 412 32.70 5.68 -1.76
CA ALA A 412 33.76 5.98 -0.81
C ALA A 412 33.22 6.22 0.62
N ALA A 413 32.06 6.87 0.74
CA ALA A 413 31.39 7.12 2.02
C ALA A 413 30.82 5.83 2.64
N ALA A 414 30.31 4.91 1.81
CA ALA A 414 29.76 3.64 2.25
C ALA A 414 30.84 2.64 2.75
N GLY A 415 32.07 2.74 2.25
CA GLY A 415 33.19 1.91 2.69
C GLY A 415 33.28 0.55 1.97
N ASP A 416 33.90 -0.43 2.61
CA ASP A 416 33.97 -1.81 2.13
C ASP A 416 32.72 -2.62 2.52
N PHE A 417 32.66 -3.89 2.09
CA PHE A 417 31.52 -4.75 2.36
C PHE A 417 31.21 -4.88 3.86
N ASP A 418 32.24 -5.09 4.69
CA ASP A 418 32.04 -5.32 6.12
C ASP A 418 31.58 -4.03 6.83
N ALA A 419 32.08 -2.86 6.41
CA ALA A 419 31.60 -1.56 6.89
C ALA A 419 30.13 -1.32 6.52
N MET A 420 29.75 -1.57 5.26
CA MET A 420 28.35 -1.45 4.81
C MET A 420 27.43 -2.38 5.59
N HIS A 421 27.83 -3.66 5.73
CA HIS A 421 27.05 -4.65 6.48
C HIS A 421 26.85 -4.27 7.95
N ALA A 422 27.92 -3.89 8.65
CA ALA A 422 27.82 -3.46 10.04
C ALA A 422 26.93 -2.22 10.21
N HIS A 423 27.03 -1.25 9.28
CA HIS A 423 26.18 -0.06 9.31
C HIS A 423 24.71 -0.41 9.04
N ALA A 424 24.42 -1.25 8.05
CA ALA A 424 23.06 -1.68 7.75
C ALA A 424 22.44 -2.43 8.93
N GLU A 425 23.19 -3.33 9.59
CA GLU A 425 22.75 -4.05 10.78
C GLU A 425 22.44 -3.09 11.94
N GLU A 426 23.31 -2.12 12.19
CA GLU A 426 23.10 -1.08 13.21
C GLU A 426 21.82 -0.28 12.94
N ARG A 427 21.63 0.20 11.70
CA ARG A 427 20.47 1.03 11.32
C ARG A 427 19.16 0.25 11.43
N TRP A 428 19.11 -0.99 10.92
CA TRP A 428 17.91 -1.81 11.04
C TRP A 428 17.61 -2.18 12.50
N THR A 429 18.63 -2.50 13.30
CA THR A 429 18.45 -2.79 14.73
C THR A 429 17.87 -1.57 15.45
N ALA A 430 18.35 -0.37 15.14
CA ALA A 430 17.83 0.87 15.71
C ALA A 430 16.36 1.11 15.35
N GLU A 431 16.00 1.03 14.06
CA GLU A 431 14.61 1.24 13.62
C GLU A 431 13.64 0.21 14.19
N LEU A 432 14.01 -1.08 14.19
CA LEU A 432 13.16 -2.13 14.75
C LEU A 432 13.03 -2.02 16.28
N SER A 433 13.91 -1.29 16.97
CA SER A 433 13.84 -1.08 18.42
C SER A 433 12.78 -0.05 18.86
N THR A 434 12.23 0.72 17.92
CA THR A 434 11.16 1.71 18.15
C THR A 434 9.89 1.10 18.72
N ILE A 435 9.73 -0.21 18.60
CA ILE A 435 8.61 -0.99 19.14
C ILE A 435 9.11 -2.32 19.70
N ALA A 436 8.42 -2.89 20.69
CA ALA A 436 8.68 -4.24 21.19
C ALA A 436 7.38 -4.95 21.55
N PHE A 437 7.38 -6.28 21.44
CA PHE A 437 6.20 -7.13 21.64
C PHE A 437 6.48 -8.26 22.62
N GLU A 438 5.51 -8.59 23.46
CA GLU A 438 5.50 -9.81 24.28
C GLU A 438 4.19 -10.59 24.06
N GLY A 439 4.29 -11.92 24.07
CA GLY A 439 3.16 -12.82 23.88
C GLY A 439 2.70 -12.99 22.43
N ALA A 440 3.49 -12.55 21.45
CA ALA A 440 3.28 -12.86 20.04
C ALA A 440 3.76 -14.29 19.72
N THR A 441 3.06 -14.98 18.80
CA THR A 441 3.52 -16.26 18.25
C THR A 441 4.74 -16.05 17.33
N PRO A 442 5.52 -17.11 17.03
CA PRO A 442 6.63 -17.00 16.08
C PRO A 442 6.23 -16.44 14.70
N ASP A 443 5.07 -16.86 14.18
CA ASP A 443 4.53 -16.36 12.92
C ASP A 443 4.12 -14.88 13.02
N GLN A 444 3.45 -14.48 14.11
CA GLN A 444 3.13 -13.07 14.36
C GLN A 444 4.41 -12.21 14.44
N LEU A 445 5.47 -12.69 15.10
CA LEU A 445 6.76 -11.99 15.15
C LEU A 445 7.35 -11.83 13.75
N THR A 446 7.35 -12.87 12.92
CA THR A 446 7.79 -12.75 11.53
C THR A 446 6.95 -11.73 10.75
N SER A 447 5.63 -11.75 10.87
CA SER A 447 4.75 -10.78 10.20
C SER A 447 4.94 -9.34 10.70
N LEU A 448 5.09 -9.14 12.01
CA LEU A 448 5.35 -7.82 12.61
C LEU A 448 6.70 -7.25 12.18
N TRP A 449 7.78 -8.01 12.33
CA TRP A 449 9.12 -7.52 12.03
C TRP A 449 9.36 -7.36 10.52
N SER A 450 8.83 -8.29 9.71
CA SER A 450 8.88 -8.14 8.25
C SER A 450 8.00 -6.99 7.76
N GLY A 451 6.86 -6.75 8.41
CA GLY A 451 6.00 -5.61 8.09
C GLY A 451 6.65 -4.27 8.43
N LEU A 452 7.33 -4.16 9.57
CA LEU A 452 8.11 -2.97 9.93
C LEU A 452 9.28 -2.75 8.97
N TYR A 453 9.93 -3.82 8.53
CA TYR A 453 10.91 -3.74 7.45
C TYR A 453 10.30 -3.11 6.18
N ARG A 454 9.13 -3.57 5.73
CA ARG A 454 8.46 -3.01 4.54
C ARG A 454 8.05 -1.54 4.73
N LEU A 455 7.53 -1.20 5.90
CA LEU A 455 7.23 0.19 6.26
C LEU A 455 8.46 1.09 6.15
N PHE A 456 9.62 0.64 6.63
CA PHE A 456 10.84 1.43 6.63
C PHE A 456 11.64 1.30 5.33
N LEU A 457 11.17 0.57 4.32
CA LEU A 457 11.77 0.62 2.98
C LEU A 457 11.36 1.88 2.23
N TYR A 458 10.10 2.27 2.33
CA TYR A 458 9.50 3.35 1.55
C TYR A 458 8.92 4.44 2.44
N PRO A 459 8.91 5.70 1.99
CA PRO A 459 9.53 6.20 0.75
C PRO A 459 11.07 6.25 0.84
N ASN A 460 11.75 6.41 -0.30
CA ASN A 460 13.22 6.43 -0.39
C ASN A 460 13.79 7.85 -0.36
N ARG A 461 14.93 8.04 0.30
CA ARG A 461 15.75 9.25 0.13
C ARG A 461 16.42 9.25 -1.26
N ALA A 462 16.35 10.37 -1.95
CA ALA A 462 16.99 10.58 -3.25
C ALA A 462 17.98 11.75 -3.26
N GLY A 463 18.01 12.58 -2.20
CA GLY A 463 19.00 13.64 -2.05
C GLY A 463 20.38 13.08 -1.65
N GLU A 464 21.31 13.03 -2.59
CA GLU A 464 22.66 12.51 -2.39
C GLU A 464 23.54 13.53 -1.64
N THR A 465 24.27 13.11 -0.60
CA THR A 465 25.01 14.03 0.29
C THR A 465 26.52 13.75 0.38
N ALA A 466 26.99 12.62 -0.13
CA ALA A 466 28.33 12.11 0.21
C ALA A 466 29.50 13.02 -0.20
N ARG A 467 29.33 13.85 -1.24
CA ARG A 467 30.41 14.66 -1.80
C ARG A 467 30.80 15.85 -0.91
N ASP A 468 29.83 16.60 -0.41
CA ASP A 468 30.06 17.84 0.35
C ASP A 468 29.03 18.12 1.45
N GLY A 469 28.13 17.17 1.72
CA GLY A 469 27.08 17.27 2.74
C GLY A 469 25.83 18.03 2.30
N VAL A 470 25.79 18.59 1.07
CA VAL A 470 24.60 19.26 0.53
C VAL A 470 23.77 18.27 -0.29
N PRO A 471 22.53 17.93 0.14
CA PRO A 471 21.67 17.02 -0.60
C PRO A 471 21.41 17.53 -2.01
N ARG A 472 21.54 16.66 -3.00
CA ARG A 472 21.31 16.97 -4.41
C ARG A 472 20.75 15.78 -5.17
N HIS A 473 19.94 16.06 -6.18
CA HIS A 473 19.39 15.05 -7.06
C HIS A 473 19.23 15.62 -8.47
N ARG A 474 19.16 14.74 -9.47
CA ARG A 474 18.69 15.14 -10.80
C ARG A 474 17.17 15.20 -10.79
N SER A 475 16.62 16.34 -11.19
CA SER A 475 15.17 16.53 -11.21
C SER A 475 14.49 15.50 -12.12
N PRO A 476 13.42 14.83 -11.66
CA PRO A 476 12.62 13.95 -12.51
C PRO A 476 11.59 14.72 -13.35
N TYR A 477 11.54 16.06 -13.27
CA TYR A 477 10.54 16.92 -13.91
C TYR A 477 11.10 17.79 -15.05
N GLY A 478 12.42 17.79 -15.22
CA GLY A 478 13.12 18.59 -16.22
C GLY A 478 13.38 17.84 -17.52
N SER A 479 14.60 17.96 -18.02
CA SER A 479 15.05 17.47 -19.33
C SER A 479 15.03 15.94 -19.52
N VAL A 480 14.82 15.17 -18.45
CA VAL A 480 14.67 13.71 -18.52
C VAL A 480 13.35 13.29 -19.15
N GLN A 481 12.36 14.20 -19.22
CA GLN A 481 11.07 13.99 -19.84
C GLN A 481 11.02 14.63 -21.23
N ASP A 482 10.41 13.95 -22.20
CA ASP A 482 10.17 14.52 -23.54
C ASP A 482 9.31 15.80 -23.49
N SER A 483 8.42 15.88 -22.51
CA SER A 483 7.61 17.05 -22.20
C SER A 483 7.65 17.30 -20.69
N PRO A 484 8.52 18.23 -20.23
CA PRO A 484 8.68 18.56 -18.82
C PRO A 484 7.35 19.00 -18.18
N ILE A 485 7.06 18.48 -16.98
CA ILE A 485 5.87 18.86 -16.19
C ILE A 485 5.98 20.29 -15.65
N ARG A 486 7.21 20.79 -15.43
CA ARG A 486 7.46 22.12 -14.83
C ARG A 486 6.76 23.23 -15.64
N ASP A 487 6.13 24.17 -14.95
CA ASP A 487 5.55 25.36 -15.60
C ASP A 487 6.62 26.31 -16.15
N GLU A 488 7.77 26.38 -15.49
CA GLU A 488 8.90 27.23 -15.83
C GLU A 488 10.21 26.42 -15.84
N PRO A 489 11.21 26.78 -16.68
CA PRO A 489 12.51 26.13 -16.64
C PRO A 489 13.19 26.25 -15.27
N GLY A 490 13.65 25.13 -14.73
CA GLY A 490 14.40 25.04 -13.46
C GLY A 490 15.77 24.40 -13.63
N PRO A 491 16.59 24.32 -12.57
CA PRO A 491 17.88 23.64 -12.64
C PRO A 491 17.68 22.12 -12.80
N GLU A 492 18.51 21.46 -13.61
CA GLU A 492 18.42 20.01 -13.83
C GLU A 492 19.01 19.20 -12.65
N VAL A 493 19.90 19.82 -11.88
CA VAL A 493 20.36 19.31 -10.59
C VAL A 493 19.84 20.27 -9.53
N VAL A 494 19.03 19.76 -8.62
CA VAL A 494 18.37 20.55 -7.56
C VAL A 494 19.09 20.28 -6.24
N GLU A 495 19.35 21.33 -5.48
CA GLU A 495 19.87 21.24 -4.11
C GLU A 495 18.68 21.23 -3.13
N GLY A 496 18.67 20.27 -2.21
CA GLY A 496 17.60 20.09 -1.24
C GLY A 496 17.32 18.62 -0.93
N PRO A 497 16.70 18.32 0.23
CA PRO A 497 16.24 16.97 0.51
C PRO A 497 15.26 16.53 -0.57
N PHE A 498 15.27 15.27 -0.95
CA PHE A 498 14.31 14.76 -1.93
C PHE A 498 13.94 13.35 -1.53
N THR A 499 12.65 13.06 -1.62
CA THR A 499 12.08 11.79 -1.23
C THR A 499 11.26 11.27 -2.40
N THR A 500 11.43 10.01 -2.75
CA THR A 500 10.78 9.40 -3.90
C THR A 500 10.16 8.05 -3.54
N THR A 501 9.50 7.42 -4.51
CA THR A 501 8.89 6.10 -4.36
C THR A 501 7.79 6.07 -3.31
N ASN A 502 6.60 6.55 -3.67
CA ASN A 502 5.44 6.49 -2.80
C ASN A 502 4.14 6.59 -3.60
N GLY A 503 3.22 5.65 -3.34
CA GLY A 503 1.82 5.81 -3.66
C GLY A 503 1.08 6.46 -2.50
N PHE A 504 0.74 7.75 -2.62
CA PHE A 504 -0.03 8.39 -1.55
C PHE A 504 -1.45 7.85 -1.49
N TRP A 505 -2.00 7.42 -2.64
CA TRP A 505 -3.31 6.79 -2.66
C TRP A 505 -3.31 5.64 -1.67
N ASP A 506 -2.30 4.77 -1.63
CA ASP A 506 -2.19 3.67 -0.67
C ASP A 506 -1.88 4.17 0.75
N THR A 507 -0.70 4.79 0.89
CA THR A 507 0.04 4.94 2.16
C THR A 507 -0.58 5.92 3.16
N TYR A 508 -1.50 6.80 2.76
CA TYR A 508 -2.12 7.77 3.68
C TYR A 508 -2.97 7.09 4.78
N ARG A 509 -3.47 5.88 4.50
CA ARG A 509 -4.35 5.12 5.41
C ARG A 509 -3.63 4.71 6.68
N THR A 510 -2.44 4.12 6.55
CA THR A 510 -1.77 3.41 7.65
C THR A 510 -0.26 3.63 7.70
N ALA A 511 0.44 3.63 6.55
CA ALA A 511 1.90 3.75 6.54
C ALA A 511 2.37 5.09 7.11
N TRP A 512 1.89 6.22 6.58
CA TRP A 512 2.24 7.55 7.11
C TRP A 512 1.78 7.76 8.56
N PRO A 513 0.56 7.36 8.96
CA PRO A 513 0.17 7.37 10.37
C PRO A 513 1.06 6.54 11.30
N LEU A 514 1.61 5.42 10.83
CA LEU A 514 2.50 4.57 11.64
C LEU A 514 3.92 5.16 11.71
N LEU A 515 4.44 5.72 10.62
CA LEU A 515 5.69 6.51 10.64
C LEU A 515 5.56 7.68 11.60
N ALA A 516 4.43 8.39 11.57
CA ALA A 516 4.12 9.47 12.50
C ALA A 516 4.13 9.02 13.96
N LEU A 517 3.70 7.78 14.24
CA LEU A 517 3.67 7.22 15.60
C LEU A 517 5.03 6.70 16.05
N LEU A 518 5.81 6.05 15.18
CA LEU A 518 7.05 5.36 15.56
C LEU A 518 8.30 6.22 15.36
N THR A 519 8.36 6.96 14.25
CA THR A 519 9.54 7.69 13.78
C THR A 519 9.17 9.12 13.32
N PRO A 520 8.60 9.96 14.21
CA PRO A 520 8.03 11.26 13.83
C PRO A 520 9.04 12.21 13.17
N GLU A 521 10.31 12.21 13.60
CA GLU A 521 11.36 13.02 12.98
C GLU A 521 11.62 12.60 11.52
N THR A 522 11.70 11.30 11.27
CA THR A 522 11.86 10.72 9.93
C THR A 522 10.64 10.99 9.06
N ALA A 523 9.42 10.86 9.61
CA ALA A 523 8.20 11.20 8.89
C ALA A 523 8.19 12.67 8.44
N GLY A 524 8.63 13.59 9.31
CA GLY A 524 8.79 15.01 8.98
C GLY A 524 9.83 15.28 7.89
N GLU A 525 10.99 14.64 7.97
CA GLU A 525 12.06 14.73 6.97
C GLU A 525 11.59 14.24 5.59
N LEU A 526 10.95 13.07 5.54
CA LEU A 526 10.44 12.49 4.30
C LEU A 526 9.30 13.32 3.70
N ALA A 527 8.44 13.89 4.54
CA ALA A 527 7.41 14.83 4.10
C ALA A 527 8.03 16.09 3.46
N GLN A 528 9.11 16.62 4.02
CA GLN A 528 9.83 17.75 3.40
C GLN A 528 10.36 17.37 2.02
N GLY A 529 10.91 16.17 1.85
CA GLY A 529 11.34 15.70 0.53
C GLY A 529 10.22 15.72 -0.51
N PHE A 530 8.97 15.40 -0.13
CA PHE A 530 7.80 15.53 -1.01
C PHE A 530 7.28 16.96 -1.19
N VAL A 531 7.54 17.87 -0.25
CA VAL A 531 7.31 19.31 -0.45
C VAL A 531 8.27 19.85 -1.52
N GLU A 532 9.51 19.35 -1.60
CA GLU A 532 10.45 19.78 -2.65
C GLU A 532 9.99 19.41 -4.07
N HIS A 533 9.16 18.36 -4.24
CA HIS A 533 8.52 18.12 -5.54
C HIS A 533 7.65 19.29 -6.00
N HIS A 534 6.97 19.99 -5.07
CA HIS A 534 6.20 21.18 -5.41
C HIS A 534 7.10 22.35 -5.84
N HIS A 535 8.25 22.52 -5.20
CA HIS A 535 9.23 23.53 -5.60
C HIS A 535 9.88 23.23 -6.95
N ASP A 536 10.12 21.96 -7.22
CA ASP A 536 10.73 21.48 -8.45
C ASP A 536 9.72 21.44 -9.63
N GLY A 537 8.72 20.56 -9.53
CA GLY A 537 7.74 20.27 -10.58
C GLY A 537 6.49 21.16 -10.56
N GLY A 538 6.32 22.01 -9.56
CA GLY A 538 5.12 22.82 -9.35
C GLY A 538 3.98 22.09 -8.63
N TRP A 539 4.08 20.78 -8.44
CA TRP A 539 3.06 19.93 -7.81
C TRP A 539 3.74 18.85 -6.96
N THR A 540 3.16 18.53 -5.81
CA THR A 540 3.48 17.27 -5.13
C THR A 540 2.81 16.12 -5.90
N PRO A 541 3.54 15.03 -6.24
CA PRO A 541 2.98 13.92 -7.01
C PRO A 541 1.92 13.13 -6.23
N ARG A 542 0.96 12.54 -6.93
CA ARG A 542 0.01 11.56 -6.38
C ARG A 542 0.70 10.22 -6.14
N TRP A 543 1.45 9.79 -7.15
CA TRP A 543 2.32 8.63 -7.16
C TRP A 543 3.72 9.07 -7.64
N SER A 544 4.76 8.68 -6.92
CA SER A 544 6.17 9.02 -7.24
C SER A 544 6.99 7.78 -7.57
N ALA A 545 7.63 7.70 -8.75
CA ALA A 545 8.56 6.61 -9.10
C ALA A 545 9.53 6.89 -10.30
N PRO A 546 10.44 7.89 -10.27
CA PRO A 546 10.70 8.78 -9.16
C PRO A 546 10.02 10.16 -9.29
N GLY A 547 9.63 10.56 -10.50
CA GLY A 547 8.78 11.72 -10.77
C GLY A 547 7.30 11.38 -10.60
N ALA A 548 6.42 12.28 -11.05
CA ALA A 548 4.98 12.03 -11.02
C ALA A 548 4.56 10.97 -12.04
N GLU A 549 3.66 10.08 -11.64
CA GLU A 549 3.09 8.99 -12.45
C GLU A 549 1.56 9.09 -12.47
N ASP A 550 0.91 8.77 -13.59
CA ASP A 550 -0.57 8.73 -13.67
C ASP A 550 -1.06 7.37 -13.19
N CYS A 551 -1.08 7.22 -11.87
CA CYS A 551 -1.50 6.00 -11.19
C CYS A 551 -2.44 6.35 -10.02
N MET A 552 -3.51 5.56 -9.87
CA MET A 552 -4.58 5.72 -8.88
C MET A 552 -5.31 7.08 -8.95
N THR A 553 -6.16 7.38 -7.98
CA THR A 553 -6.93 8.63 -7.85
C THR A 553 -6.47 9.45 -6.64
N GLY A 554 -7.00 10.67 -6.49
CA GLY A 554 -6.81 11.50 -5.30
C GLY A 554 -5.46 12.22 -5.19
N THR A 555 -5.41 13.28 -4.37
CA THR A 555 -4.18 14.01 -4.00
C THR A 555 -3.88 13.83 -2.52
N THR A 556 -3.88 12.57 -2.06
CA THR A 556 -3.80 12.18 -0.64
C THR A 556 -2.48 12.53 0.07
N SER A 557 -1.48 13.06 -0.65
CA SER A 557 -0.40 13.84 -0.03
C SER A 557 -0.93 14.96 0.87
N ASP A 558 -2.04 15.59 0.46
CA ASP A 558 -2.71 16.68 1.20
C ASP A 558 -3.18 16.18 2.58
N THR A 559 -3.73 14.96 2.63
CA THR A 559 -4.19 14.31 3.85
C THR A 559 -3.01 13.89 4.74
N VAL A 560 -1.91 13.41 4.15
CA VAL A 560 -0.68 13.09 4.90
C VAL A 560 -0.10 14.33 5.59
N PHE A 561 0.07 15.43 4.86
CA PHE A 561 0.60 16.67 5.44
C PHE A 561 -0.30 17.21 6.57
N ALA A 562 -1.61 17.12 6.39
CA ALA A 562 -2.58 17.51 7.42
C ALA A 562 -2.49 16.61 8.67
N ASP A 563 -2.36 15.30 8.50
CA ASP A 563 -2.24 14.34 9.61
C ASP A 563 -0.96 14.56 10.43
N LEU A 564 0.19 14.73 9.76
CA LEU A 564 1.45 15.07 10.42
C LEU A 564 1.34 16.38 11.20
N ALA A 565 0.80 17.43 10.58
CA ALA A 565 0.65 18.74 11.22
C ALA A 565 -0.28 18.70 12.44
N THR A 566 -1.38 17.92 12.36
CA THR A 566 -2.35 17.74 13.45
C THR A 566 -1.75 17.00 14.64
N LYS A 567 -0.87 16.02 14.37
CA LYS A 567 -0.12 15.28 15.38
C LYS A 567 1.05 16.07 15.98
N GLY A 568 1.27 17.31 15.53
CA GLY A 568 2.35 18.18 16.00
C GLY A 568 3.73 17.81 15.44
N ILE A 569 3.77 17.00 14.37
CA ILE A 569 5.01 16.59 13.73
C ILE A 569 5.51 17.71 12.82
N GLY A 570 6.74 18.16 13.08
CA GLY A 570 7.43 19.19 12.31
C GLY A 570 8.39 18.61 11.28
N GLY A 571 9.45 19.34 10.94
CA GLY A 571 10.47 18.90 9.98
C GLY A 571 10.16 19.23 8.52
N PHE A 572 8.95 19.71 8.22
CA PHE A 572 8.55 20.16 6.89
C PHE A 572 7.89 21.56 6.89
N ASP A 573 7.94 22.24 5.76
CA ASP A 573 7.30 23.54 5.55
C ASP A 573 5.79 23.37 5.32
N LEU A 574 5.01 23.51 6.41
CA LEU A 574 3.54 23.45 6.35
C LEU A 574 2.93 24.50 5.41
N ALA A 575 3.52 25.68 5.28
CA ALA A 575 2.98 26.71 4.40
C ALA A 575 3.18 26.33 2.93
N ALA A 576 4.34 25.78 2.58
CA ALA A 576 4.61 25.24 1.23
C ALA A 576 3.76 23.99 0.94
N ALA A 577 3.62 23.07 1.91
CA ALA A 577 2.73 21.92 1.80
C ALA A 577 1.28 22.34 1.54
N TYR A 578 0.76 23.32 2.30
CA TYR A 578 -0.57 23.87 2.09
C TYR A 578 -0.71 24.55 0.72
N ARG A 579 0.31 25.28 0.25
CA ARG A 579 0.30 25.87 -1.09
C ARG A 579 0.23 24.80 -2.19
N SER A 580 0.91 23.68 -2.03
CA SER A 580 0.81 22.53 -2.96
C SER A 580 -0.60 21.95 -2.96
N ALA A 581 -1.17 21.68 -1.77
CA ALA A 581 -2.53 21.17 -1.63
C ALA A 581 -3.59 22.15 -2.19
N LEU A 582 -3.43 23.44 -1.93
CA LEU A 582 -4.30 24.48 -2.47
C LEU A 582 -4.25 24.48 -4.00
N ARG A 583 -3.07 24.30 -4.60
CA ARG A 583 -2.93 24.16 -6.06
C ARG A 583 -3.70 22.94 -6.57
N ASN A 584 -3.54 21.77 -5.94
CA ASN A 584 -4.28 20.54 -6.25
C ASN A 584 -5.80 20.78 -6.29
N ALA A 585 -6.34 21.52 -5.32
CA ALA A 585 -7.78 21.71 -5.15
C ALA A 585 -8.39 22.86 -5.95
N THR A 586 -7.58 23.78 -6.48
CA THR A 586 -8.06 25.06 -7.05
C THR A 586 -7.59 25.36 -8.47
N VAL A 587 -6.67 24.55 -9.02
CA VAL A 587 -6.09 24.76 -10.35
C VAL A 587 -6.29 23.51 -11.20
N PRO A 588 -6.83 23.61 -12.42
CA PRO A 588 -6.89 22.48 -13.32
C PRO A 588 -5.48 22.04 -13.75
N PRO A 589 -5.12 20.75 -13.64
CA PRO A 589 -3.81 20.30 -14.06
C PRO A 589 -3.69 20.34 -15.59
N ARG A 590 -2.49 20.64 -16.07
CA ARG A 590 -2.15 20.63 -17.51
C ARG A 590 -1.65 19.28 -18.00
N ASP A 591 -1.32 18.38 -17.07
CA ASP A 591 -0.78 17.05 -17.29
C ASP A 591 -1.53 16.07 -16.37
N GLU A 592 -1.85 14.88 -16.87
CA GLU A 592 -2.66 13.92 -16.12
C GLU A 592 -1.94 13.30 -14.92
N ARG A 593 -0.60 13.36 -14.87
CA ARG A 593 0.22 12.80 -13.79
C ARG A 593 0.14 13.60 -12.48
N VAL A 594 -0.41 14.82 -12.50
CA VAL A 594 -0.43 15.75 -11.35
C VAL A 594 -1.81 16.37 -11.13
N GLY A 595 -2.02 16.91 -9.92
CA GLY A 595 -3.27 17.58 -9.56
C GLY A 595 -4.50 16.66 -9.62
N ARG A 596 -5.69 17.26 -9.64
CA ARG A 596 -6.97 16.53 -9.67
C ARG A 596 -7.51 16.43 -11.08
N LYS A 597 -7.56 15.21 -11.62
CA LYS A 597 -8.16 14.92 -12.94
C LYS A 597 -9.66 15.24 -12.89
N GLY A 598 -10.21 15.77 -13.98
CA GLY A 598 -11.62 16.15 -14.04
C GLY A 598 -12.04 17.35 -13.18
N SER A 599 -11.08 18.06 -12.56
CA SER A 599 -11.34 19.27 -11.75
C SER A 599 -12.13 20.34 -12.48
N LEU A 600 -12.05 20.42 -13.81
CA LEU A 600 -13.04 21.10 -14.64
C LEU A 600 -13.81 20.07 -15.48
N PRO A 601 -15.14 20.01 -15.37
CA PRO A 601 -16.03 20.94 -14.66
C PRO A 601 -16.23 20.65 -13.16
N GLY A 602 -15.59 19.60 -12.61
CA GLY A 602 -16.01 19.04 -11.33
C GLY A 602 -15.97 19.99 -10.12
N ALA A 603 -15.08 20.98 -10.11
CA ALA A 603 -14.99 22.00 -9.07
C ALA A 603 -16.29 22.80 -8.91
N PHE A 604 -17.03 23.05 -9.99
CA PHE A 604 -18.24 23.87 -10.02
C PHE A 604 -19.53 23.05 -10.03
N ARG A 605 -19.45 21.77 -10.41
CA ARG A 605 -20.56 20.80 -10.29
C ARG A 605 -20.62 20.13 -8.93
N GLY A 606 -19.55 20.25 -8.13
CA GLY A 606 -19.39 19.60 -6.84
C GLY A 606 -19.15 18.09 -6.93
N HIS A 607 -18.83 17.57 -8.11
CA HIS A 607 -18.44 16.18 -8.37
C HIS A 607 -17.74 16.09 -9.73
N VAL A 608 -16.82 15.13 -9.88
CA VAL A 608 -16.22 14.80 -11.17
C VAL A 608 -17.12 13.82 -11.92
N ASP A 609 -17.47 14.14 -13.16
CA ASP A 609 -18.39 13.36 -13.98
C ASP A 609 -17.71 12.22 -14.76
N THR A 610 -18.52 11.33 -15.35
CA THR A 610 -18.10 10.12 -16.07
C THR A 610 -17.28 10.37 -17.34
N ALA A 611 -17.15 11.62 -17.81
CA ALA A 611 -16.22 11.94 -18.90
C ALA A 611 -14.75 11.81 -18.44
N THR A 612 -14.51 11.83 -17.13
CA THR A 612 -13.23 11.46 -16.52
C THR A 612 -13.31 10.00 -16.07
N HIS A 613 -12.33 9.19 -16.48
CA HIS A 613 -12.20 7.82 -15.99
C HIS A 613 -12.16 7.81 -14.45
N GLU A 614 -12.96 6.95 -13.81
CA GLU A 614 -13.08 6.85 -12.35
C GLU A 614 -13.54 8.15 -11.67
N GLY A 615 -14.35 8.97 -12.35
CA GLY A 615 -14.79 10.28 -11.85
C GLY A 615 -15.47 10.24 -10.46
N MET A 616 -16.20 9.16 -10.14
CA MET A 616 -16.77 8.98 -8.81
C MET A 616 -15.67 8.81 -7.73
N SER A 617 -14.69 7.92 -7.94
CA SER A 617 -13.52 7.79 -7.04
C SER A 617 -12.80 9.13 -6.84
N TRP A 618 -12.59 9.90 -7.93
CA TRP A 618 -12.02 11.24 -7.84
C TRP A 618 -12.82 12.19 -6.94
N THR A 619 -14.15 12.06 -6.94
CA THR A 619 -15.02 12.86 -6.06
C THR A 619 -14.88 12.44 -4.60
N LEU A 620 -14.84 11.13 -4.31
CA LEU A 620 -14.65 10.61 -2.96
C LEU A 620 -13.29 11.02 -2.38
N ASP A 621 -12.23 10.83 -3.15
CA ASP A 621 -10.86 11.18 -2.72
C ASP A 621 -10.70 12.70 -2.55
N ALA A 622 -11.26 13.51 -3.46
CA ALA A 622 -11.24 14.96 -3.31
C ALA A 622 -11.90 15.42 -2.01
N ALA A 623 -12.97 14.74 -1.56
CA ALA A 623 -13.63 15.04 -0.29
C ALA A 623 -12.72 14.74 0.91
N ILE A 624 -12.01 13.60 0.89
CA ILE A 624 -10.99 13.23 1.90
C ILE A 624 -9.84 14.25 1.91
N ASN A 625 -9.39 14.69 0.74
CA ASN A 625 -8.28 15.63 0.62
C ASN A 625 -8.71 17.04 1.05
N ASP A 626 -9.92 17.47 0.73
CA ASP A 626 -10.47 18.77 1.14
C ASP A 626 -10.63 18.85 2.67
N TRP A 627 -10.88 17.74 3.37
CA TRP A 627 -10.74 17.70 4.83
C TRP A 627 -9.31 18.03 5.28
N GLY A 628 -8.30 17.43 4.64
CA GLY A 628 -6.89 17.76 4.90
C GLY A 628 -6.56 19.24 4.68
N LEU A 629 -7.05 19.84 3.59
CA LEU A 629 -6.91 21.28 3.34
C LEU A 629 -7.60 22.12 4.42
N ALA A 630 -8.81 21.75 4.85
CA ALA A 630 -9.53 22.46 5.90
C ALA A 630 -8.76 22.47 7.23
N VAL A 631 -8.15 21.35 7.58
CA VAL A 631 -7.30 21.19 8.77
C VAL A 631 -6.06 22.07 8.66
N MET A 632 -5.31 21.99 7.54
CA MET A 632 -4.11 22.83 7.35
C MET A 632 -4.44 24.32 7.33
N ALA A 633 -5.52 24.73 6.67
CA ALA A 633 -5.98 26.11 6.65
C ALA A 633 -6.33 26.60 8.06
N SER A 634 -7.01 25.79 8.86
CA SER A 634 -7.34 26.11 10.26
C SER A 634 -6.08 26.25 11.13
N LEU A 635 -5.09 25.37 10.95
CA LEU A 635 -3.81 25.47 11.64
C LEU A 635 -3.04 26.73 11.24
N LEU A 636 -3.02 27.09 9.95
CA LEU A 636 -2.40 28.32 9.46
C LEU A 636 -3.14 29.57 9.93
N ALA A 637 -4.47 29.55 9.98
CA ALA A 637 -5.29 30.62 10.56
C ALA A 637 -4.88 30.89 12.02
N SER A 638 -4.69 29.85 12.82
CA SER A 638 -4.23 29.99 14.22
C SER A 638 -2.83 30.61 14.37
N ARG A 639 -2.03 30.58 13.31
CA ARG A 639 -0.64 31.09 13.24
C ARG A 639 -0.53 32.40 12.45
N ALA A 640 -1.62 32.89 11.86
CA ALA A 640 -1.65 34.07 11.00
C ALA A 640 -1.20 35.32 11.79
N ARG A 641 -0.40 36.17 11.15
CA ARG A 641 0.20 37.34 11.81
C ARG A 641 -0.55 38.64 11.54
N ASP A 642 -1.38 38.67 10.52
CA ASP A 642 -2.23 39.81 10.19
C ASP A 642 -3.67 39.39 9.85
N GLY A 643 -4.56 40.38 9.81
CA GLY A 643 -5.98 40.15 9.61
C GLY A 643 -6.35 39.72 8.18
N ALA A 644 -5.51 40.01 7.18
CA ALA A 644 -5.77 39.60 5.80
C ALA A 644 -5.46 38.12 5.60
N GLU A 645 -4.33 37.65 6.15
CA GLU A 645 -3.99 36.23 6.20
C GLU A 645 -5.02 35.43 6.99
N LEU A 646 -5.40 35.92 8.18
CA LEU A 646 -6.40 35.27 9.01
C LEU A 646 -7.73 35.14 8.24
N ALA A 647 -8.24 36.24 7.67
CA ALA A 647 -9.49 36.23 6.92
C ALA A 647 -9.44 35.30 5.69
N ARG A 648 -8.28 35.21 5.01
CA ARG A 648 -8.06 34.27 3.90
C ARG A 648 -8.16 32.83 4.38
N TYR A 649 -7.35 32.46 5.38
CA TYR A 649 -7.30 31.08 5.86
C TYR A 649 -8.62 30.64 6.49
N GLU A 650 -9.35 31.52 7.17
CA GLU A 650 -10.66 31.16 7.70
C GLU A 650 -11.71 30.97 6.59
N ALA A 651 -11.64 31.75 5.49
CA ALA A 651 -12.52 31.56 4.33
C ALA A 651 -12.22 30.23 3.63
N GLU A 652 -10.94 29.92 3.44
CA GLU A 652 -10.48 28.66 2.86
C GLU A 652 -10.85 27.46 3.75
N ALA A 653 -10.67 27.58 5.07
CA ALA A 653 -11.05 26.54 6.03
C ALA A 653 -12.55 26.23 6.00
N GLU A 654 -13.42 27.26 5.96
CA GLU A 654 -14.86 27.07 5.79
C GLU A 654 -15.18 26.38 4.46
N TRP A 655 -14.62 26.89 3.37
CA TRP A 655 -14.91 26.36 2.04
C TRP A 655 -14.50 24.89 1.91
N PHE A 656 -13.29 24.54 2.33
CA PHE A 656 -12.80 23.17 2.28
C PHE A 656 -13.50 22.25 3.28
N SER A 657 -13.93 22.75 4.44
CA SER A 657 -14.77 21.97 5.37
C SER A 657 -16.12 21.60 4.76
N ARG A 658 -16.70 22.46 3.93
CA ARG A 658 -17.95 22.13 3.23
C ARG A 658 -17.70 21.25 2.02
N ARG A 659 -16.61 21.48 1.28
CA ARG A 659 -16.21 20.63 0.15
C ARG A 659 -15.86 19.21 0.58
N SER A 660 -15.35 19.00 1.79
CA SER A 660 -15.12 17.65 2.34
C SER A 660 -16.41 16.83 2.50
N LEU A 661 -17.59 17.45 2.37
CA LEU A 661 -18.90 16.78 2.38
C LEU A 661 -19.40 16.44 0.97
N GLN A 662 -18.68 16.79 -0.10
CA GLN A 662 -19.14 16.61 -1.49
C GLN A 662 -19.25 15.14 -1.93
N TYR A 663 -18.70 14.19 -1.18
CA TYR A 663 -18.98 12.75 -1.38
C TYR A 663 -20.49 12.46 -1.40
N ARG A 664 -21.29 13.26 -0.68
CA ARG A 664 -22.76 13.18 -0.65
C ARG A 664 -23.40 13.42 -2.03
N ASN A 665 -22.74 14.16 -2.92
CA ASN A 665 -23.28 14.46 -4.24
C ASN A 665 -23.35 13.23 -5.14
N VAL A 666 -22.51 12.22 -4.90
CA VAL A 666 -22.44 10.99 -5.71
C VAL A 666 -23.06 9.79 -5.01
N PHE A 667 -23.79 9.98 -3.90
CA PHE A 667 -24.54 8.91 -3.24
C PHE A 667 -26.00 8.84 -3.71
N ASP A 668 -26.39 7.70 -4.29
CA ASP A 668 -27.77 7.44 -4.66
C ASP A 668 -28.53 6.77 -3.50
N ALA A 669 -29.31 7.56 -2.76
CA ALA A 669 -30.07 7.08 -1.61
C ALA A 669 -31.19 6.08 -1.95
N GLU A 670 -31.63 5.99 -3.22
CA GLU A 670 -32.60 4.98 -3.65
C GLU A 670 -31.95 3.60 -3.71
N ARG A 671 -30.74 3.53 -4.27
CA ARG A 671 -29.98 2.28 -4.45
C ARG A 671 -29.10 1.94 -3.24
N GLY A 672 -28.68 2.95 -2.46
CA GLY A 672 -27.82 2.82 -1.30
C GLY A 672 -26.33 2.72 -1.61
N PHE A 673 -25.88 3.28 -2.73
CA PHE A 673 -24.49 3.20 -3.19
C PHE A 673 -23.97 4.52 -3.73
N PHE A 674 -22.64 4.69 -3.73
CA PHE A 674 -22.01 5.73 -4.52
C PHE A 674 -21.98 5.32 -5.99
N ILE A 675 -22.38 6.23 -6.88
CA ILE A 675 -22.55 5.98 -8.32
C ILE A 675 -22.08 7.22 -9.09
N GLY A 676 -21.37 7.02 -10.20
CA GLY A 676 -20.94 8.13 -11.04
C GLY A 676 -22.10 8.90 -11.66
N ARG A 677 -21.85 10.18 -11.96
CA ARG A 677 -22.80 11.07 -12.63
C ARG A 677 -22.32 11.43 -14.02
N ASP A 678 -23.22 11.34 -14.98
CA ASP A 678 -22.96 11.76 -16.35
C ASP A 678 -22.81 13.29 -16.45
N PRO A 679 -22.24 13.82 -17.54
CA PRO A 679 -22.04 15.26 -17.70
C PRO A 679 -23.32 16.13 -17.64
N ASP A 680 -24.50 15.53 -17.75
CA ASP A 680 -25.80 16.20 -17.60
C ASP A 680 -26.37 16.11 -16.16
N GLY A 681 -25.64 15.48 -15.24
CA GLY A 681 -25.98 15.29 -13.83
C GLY A 681 -26.82 14.05 -13.53
N SER A 682 -27.25 13.28 -14.54
CA SER A 682 -27.93 12.00 -14.33
C SER A 682 -26.99 10.92 -13.80
N TRP A 683 -27.52 9.87 -13.17
CA TRP A 683 -26.70 8.73 -12.75
C TRP A 683 -26.24 7.94 -13.98
N ARG A 684 -24.98 7.47 -13.99
CA ARG A 684 -24.42 6.62 -15.06
C ARG A 684 -25.31 5.41 -15.39
N VAL A 685 -25.95 4.86 -14.35
CA VAL A 685 -26.71 3.61 -14.42
C VAL A 685 -28.21 3.87 -14.52
N GLY A 686 -28.89 3.01 -15.30
CA GLY A 686 -30.34 3.01 -15.43
C GLY A 686 -31.05 2.20 -14.33
N ALA A 687 -32.18 1.59 -14.68
CA ALA A 687 -32.92 0.71 -13.76
C ALA A 687 -32.19 -0.62 -13.49
N GLU A 688 -31.31 -1.04 -14.40
CA GLU A 688 -30.45 -2.22 -14.24
C GLU A 688 -29.11 -1.76 -13.64
N PHE A 689 -28.91 -2.06 -12.35
CA PHE A 689 -27.68 -1.80 -11.61
C PHE A 689 -27.38 -3.03 -10.74
N ASP A 690 -26.19 -3.60 -10.90
CA ASP A 690 -25.69 -4.66 -10.01
C ASP A 690 -24.45 -4.11 -9.27
N PRO A 691 -24.49 -3.96 -7.93
CA PRO A 691 -23.37 -3.38 -7.17
C PRO A 691 -22.11 -4.26 -7.16
N ARG A 692 -22.16 -5.43 -7.79
CA ARG A 692 -21.05 -6.38 -7.90
C ARG A 692 -20.20 -6.20 -9.15
N ASP A 693 -20.63 -5.37 -10.10
CA ASP A 693 -19.85 -5.14 -11.32
C ASP A 693 -18.68 -4.19 -11.02
N TRP A 694 -17.47 -4.59 -11.40
CA TRP A 694 -16.21 -3.88 -11.11
C TRP A 694 -15.86 -2.82 -12.16
N GLY A 695 -15.13 -1.79 -11.75
CA GLY A 695 -14.57 -0.76 -12.65
C GLY A 695 -15.54 0.39 -12.95
N ASP A 696 -15.41 1.01 -14.12
CA ASP A 696 -16.08 2.23 -14.57
C ASP A 696 -15.78 3.47 -13.71
N ASP A 697 -16.48 3.55 -12.58
CA ASP A 697 -16.43 4.63 -11.60
C ASP A 697 -15.63 4.23 -10.36
N TYR A 698 -15.39 2.94 -10.17
CA TYR A 698 -14.75 2.34 -9.00
C TYR A 698 -13.30 1.96 -9.33
N THR A 699 -12.35 2.56 -8.62
CA THR A 699 -10.93 2.23 -8.73
C THR A 699 -10.65 0.93 -8.00
N GLU A 700 -10.27 -0.11 -8.74
CA GLU A 700 -9.90 -1.45 -8.26
C GLU A 700 -10.94 -2.12 -7.34
N THR A 701 -12.22 -1.81 -7.55
CA THR A 701 -13.31 -2.41 -6.77
C THR A 701 -14.64 -2.30 -7.50
N ASN A 702 -15.74 -2.53 -6.77
CA ASN A 702 -17.12 -2.35 -7.19
C ASN A 702 -17.88 -1.45 -6.21
N ALA A 703 -19.19 -1.31 -6.37
CA ALA A 703 -20.00 -0.46 -5.52
C ALA A 703 -19.98 -0.87 -4.04
N TRP A 704 -19.83 -2.17 -3.73
CA TRP A 704 -19.72 -2.64 -2.35
C TRP A 704 -18.43 -2.17 -1.68
N GLY A 705 -17.30 -2.20 -2.38
CA GLY A 705 -16.03 -1.75 -1.83
C GLY A 705 -15.99 -0.26 -1.51
N THR A 706 -16.82 0.54 -2.18
CA THR A 706 -16.94 1.99 -1.91
C THR A 706 -18.16 2.38 -1.07
N ALA A 707 -19.07 1.44 -0.76
CA ALA A 707 -20.34 1.72 -0.07
C ALA A 707 -20.17 2.49 1.26
N PHE A 708 -18.99 2.39 1.87
CA PHE A 708 -18.65 3.03 3.14
C PHE A 708 -17.47 4.01 3.01
N THR A 709 -17.16 4.49 1.81
CA THR A 709 -16.00 5.36 1.55
C THR A 709 -16.32 6.84 1.78
N ALA A 710 -16.09 7.25 3.02
CA ALA A 710 -15.75 8.60 3.46
C ALA A 710 -15.23 8.51 4.90
N PRO A 711 -14.07 7.86 5.15
CA PRO A 711 -13.59 7.54 6.49
C PRO A 711 -13.37 8.77 7.38
N HIS A 712 -13.13 9.94 6.79
CA HIS A 712 -13.04 11.20 7.52
C HIS A 712 -14.39 11.65 8.11
N ASP A 713 -15.53 11.19 7.60
CA ASP A 713 -16.88 11.63 8.02
C ASP A 713 -17.86 10.45 8.15
N GLY A 714 -17.52 9.46 8.98
CA GLY A 714 -18.31 8.23 9.10
C GLY A 714 -19.75 8.43 9.58
N ASP A 715 -20.03 9.40 10.47
CA ASP A 715 -21.41 9.75 10.83
C ASP A 715 -22.22 10.21 9.61
N GLY A 716 -21.57 10.95 8.71
CA GLY A 716 -22.19 11.36 7.45
C GLY A 716 -22.51 10.19 6.52
N VAL A 717 -21.69 9.13 6.52
CA VAL A 717 -21.99 7.88 5.82
C VAL A 717 -23.19 7.16 6.43
N VAL A 718 -23.32 7.14 7.77
CA VAL A 718 -24.50 6.60 8.46
C VAL A 718 -25.76 7.37 8.05
N ASP A 719 -25.68 8.70 7.98
CA ASP A 719 -26.79 9.55 7.53
C ASP A 719 -27.20 9.25 6.08
N LEU A 720 -26.25 9.06 5.17
CA LEU A 720 -26.51 8.73 3.76
C LEU A 720 -27.36 7.46 3.61
N HIS A 721 -27.10 6.44 4.43
CA HIS A 721 -27.88 5.21 4.43
C HIS A 721 -29.29 5.36 5.05
N GLY A 722 -29.60 6.52 5.64
CA GLY A 722 -30.86 6.81 6.31
C GLY A 722 -30.86 6.46 7.80
N GLY A 723 -29.69 6.53 8.44
CA GLY A 723 -29.49 6.35 9.87
C GLY A 723 -29.05 4.93 10.29
N PRO A 724 -28.76 4.73 11.59
CA PRO A 724 -28.05 3.56 12.10
C PRO A 724 -28.63 2.21 11.66
N ALA A 725 -29.96 2.04 11.72
CA ALA A 725 -30.59 0.75 11.41
C ALA A 725 -30.46 0.35 9.93
N ARG A 726 -30.48 1.31 9.00
CA ARG A 726 -30.34 1.02 7.57
C ARG A 726 -28.88 0.83 7.19
N PHE A 727 -27.98 1.58 7.81
CA PHE A 727 -26.54 1.38 7.70
C PHE A 727 -26.11 -0.01 8.21
N ASP A 728 -26.60 -0.43 9.38
CA ASP A 728 -26.33 -1.77 9.92
C ASP A 728 -26.82 -2.89 9.00
N ALA A 729 -28.00 -2.71 8.40
CA ALA A 729 -28.51 -3.67 7.41
C ALA A 729 -27.66 -3.70 6.13
N ALA A 730 -27.10 -2.57 5.69
CA ALA A 730 -26.19 -2.50 4.56
C ALA A 730 -24.86 -3.21 4.86
N LEU A 731 -24.29 -3.02 6.07
CA LEU A 731 -23.11 -3.76 6.53
C LEU A 731 -23.38 -5.28 6.60
N ASP A 732 -24.52 -5.68 7.15
CA ASP A 732 -24.88 -7.11 7.22
C ASP A 732 -25.02 -7.71 5.81
N ALA A 733 -25.60 -6.97 4.87
CA ALA A 733 -25.69 -7.39 3.46
C ALA A 733 -24.30 -7.47 2.80
N PHE A 734 -23.41 -6.52 3.07
CA PHE A 734 -22.03 -6.52 2.58
C PHE A 734 -21.26 -7.78 3.02
N PHE A 735 -21.32 -8.14 4.30
CA PHE A 735 -20.66 -9.34 4.82
C PHE A 735 -21.34 -10.66 4.40
N ALA A 736 -22.64 -10.62 4.08
CA ALA A 736 -23.39 -11.79 3.63
C ALA A 736 -23.29 -12.06 2.12
N THR A 737 -23.03 -11.04 1.31
CA THR A 737 -22.95 -11.16 -0.15
C THR A 737 -21.56 -11.65 -0.56
N PRO A 738 -21.41 -12.79 -1.24
CA PRO A 738 -20.09 -13.31 -1.60
C PRO A 738 -19.51 -12.65 -2.85
N GLU A 739 -18.21 -12.34 -2.85
CA GLU A 739 -17.44 -12.07 -4.07
C GLU A 739 -17.15 -13.39 -4.81
N THR A 740 -17.35 -13.39 -6.12
CA THR A 740 -17.18 -14.56 -7.00
C THR A 740 -15.85 -14.54 -7.75
N GLY A 741 -15.25 -13.38 -7.95
CA GLY A 741 -14.08 -13.20 -8.82
C GLY A 741 -14.35 -13.56 -10.29
N ALA A 742 -15.61 -13.66 -10.71
CA ALA A 742 -15.99 -14.18 -12.01
C ALA A 742 -15.87 -13.12 -13.12
N THR A 743 -15.49 -13.54 -14.33
CA THR A 743 -15.42 -12.66 -15.52
C THR A 743 -16.73 -11.93 -15.81
N ALA A 744 -17.89 -12.53 -15.51
CA ALA A 744 -19.18 -11.87 -15.72
C ALA A 744 -19.37 -10.61 -14.85
N ARG A 745 -18.52 -10.42 -13.82
CA ARG A 745 -18.52 -9.29 -12.87
C ARG A 745 -17.36 -8.33 -13.05
N SER A 746 -16.51 -8.54 -14.06
CA SER A 746 -15.35 -7.66 -14.28
C SER A 746 -15.72 -6.28 -14.82
N GLY A 747 -17.00 -6.01 -15.07
CA GLY A 747 -17.52 -4.74 -15.60
C GLY A 747 -16.63 -4.14 -16.68
N SER A 748 -16.11 -2.93 -16.45
CA SER A 748 -15.31 -2.20 -17.45
C SER A 748 -13.92 -2.78 -17.70
N TYR A 749 -13.38 -3.63 -16.80
CA TYR A 749 -12.08 -4.27 -17.00
C TYR A 749 -12.12 -5.32 -18.12
N GLY A 750 -13.27 -5.99 -18.30
CA GLY A 750 -13.47 -7.01 -19.33
C GLY A 750 -12.78 -8.38 -19.07
N PHE A 751 -12.03 -8.51 -17.98
CA PHE A 751 -11.45 -9.76 -17.48
C PHE A 751 -11.28 -9.69 -15.95
N PRO A 752 -11.23 -10.83 -15.24
CA PRO A 752 -11.01 -10.82 -13.80
C PRO A 752 -9.57 -10.39 -13.50
N ILE A 753 -9.43 -9.21 -12.89
CA ILE A 753 -8.15 -8.74 -12.33
C ILE A 753 -7.84 -9.53 -11.05
N HIS A 754 -6.57 -9.50 -10.58
CA HIS A 754 -6.14 -10.38 -9.49
C HIS A 754 -6.88 -10.07 -8.18
N GLU A 755 -7.14 -8.79 -7.92
CA GLU A 755 -7.85 -8.24 -6.77
C GLU A 755 -9.25 -8.85 -6.61
N MET A 756 -9.94 -9.13 -7.73
CA MET A 756 -11.24 -9.80 -7.72
C MET A 756 -11.16 -11.23 -7.17
N THR A 757 -10.13 -11.98 -7.60
CA THR A 757 -9.94 -13.37 -7.18
C THR A 757 -9.39 -13.48 -5.76
N GLU A 758 -8.58 -12.51 -5.35
CA GLU A 758 -8.08 -12.37 -3.97
C GLU A 758 -9.21 -12.04 -3.01
N ALA A 759 -10.07 -11.06 -3.36
CA ALA A 759 -11.24 -10.69 -2.56
C ALA A 759 -12.21 -11.87 -2.35
N ARG A 760 -12.42 -12.70 -3.38
CA ARG A 760 -13.15 -13.98 -3.24
C ARG A 760 -12.48 -14.89 -2.19
N ASP A 761 -11.16 -15.09 -2.29
CA ASP A 761 -10.44 -16.08 -1.48
C ASP A 761 -10.15 -15.62 -0.04
N VAL A 762 -10.37 -14.34 0.29
CA VAL A 762 -10.49 -13.83 1.67
C VAL A 762 -11.66 -14.50 2.42
N ARG A 763 -12.76 -14.86 1.72
CA ARG A 763 -13.97 -15.51 2.27
C ARG A 763 -14.62 -14.71 3.41
N MET A 764 -14.86 -13.41 3.19
CA MET A 764 -15.49 -12.50 4.15
C MET A 764 -16.61 -11.63 3.51
N GLY A 765 -17.38 -12.21 2.59
CA GLY A 765 -18.41 -11.48 1.85
C GLY A 765 -17.79 -10.59 0.78
N MET A 766 -18.24 -9.34 0.71
CA MET A 766 -17.66 -8.30 -0.17
C MET A 766 -16.45 -7.58 0.46
N LEU A 767 -15.99 -7.99 1.65
CA LEU A 767 -14.76 -7.47 2.24
C LEU A 767 -13.53 -7.99 1.49
N GLY A 768 -13.14 -7.27 0.45
CA GLY A 768 -11.88 -7.44 -0.27
C GLY A 768 -10.68 -6.91 0.52
N MET A 769 -10.40 -7.48 1.70
CA MET A 769 -9.27 -7.09 2.58
C MET A 769 -7.89 -7.31 1.94
N SER A 770 -7.84 -7.78 0.70
CA SER A 770 -6.65 -7.83 -0.16
C SER A 770 -6.32 -6.49 -0.83
N ASN A 771 -7.19 -5.48 -0.76
CA ASN A 771 -7.01 -4.18 -1.41
C ASN A 771 -7.44 -3.00 -0.50
N GLN A 772 -6.78 -1.85 -0.65
CA GLN A 772 -6.89 -0.63 0.16
C GLN A 772 -8.30 -0.04 0.33
N PRO A 773 -9.22 -0.08 -0.67
CA PRO A 773 -10.57 0.45 -0.49
C PRO A 773 -11.34 -0.25 0.64
N ALA A 774 -10.92 -1.45 1.06
CA ALA A 774 -11.58 -2.19 2.13
C ALA A 774 -11.04 -1.91 3.54
N HIS A 775 -9.85 -1.29 3.68
CA HIS A 775 -9.06 -1.33 4.92
C HIS A 775 -9.70 -0.63 6.11
N HIS A 776 -10.57 0.36 5.88
CA HIS A 776 -11.31 1.08 6.92
C HIS A 776 -12.64 0.40 7.30
N ILE A 777 -13.22 -0.42 6.42
CA ILE A 777 -14.55 -1.03 6.58
C ILE A 777 -14.68 -1.89 7.86
N PRO A 778 -13.67 -2.67 8.31
CA PRO A 778 -13.77 -3.45 9.55
C PRO A 778 -14.14 -2.63 10.80
N PHE A 779 -13.88 -1.31 10.78
CA PHE A 779 -14.10 -0.41 11.90
C PHE A 779 -15.43 0.35 11.79
N PHE A 780 -16.10 0.33 10.65
CA PHE A 780 -17.35 1.06 10.41
C PHE A 780 -18.55 0.64 11.27
N PRO A 781 -18.68 -0.62 11.75
CA PRO A 781 -19.69 -0.96 12.76
C PRO A 781 -19.62 -0.08 14.03
N MET A 782 -18.47 0.56 14.31
CA MET A 782 -18.33 1.45 15.46
C MET A 782 -19.19 2.72 15.37
N PHE A 783 -19.53 3.20 14.18
CA PHE A 783 -20.38 4.40 14.01
C PHE A 783 -21.85 4.17 14.42
N THR A 784 -22.25 2.93 14.68
CA THR A 784 -23.59 2.59 15.21
C THR A 784 -23.56 1.95 16.60
N GLY A 785 -22.38 1.88 17.24
CA GLY A 785 -22.20 1.27 18.56
C GLY A 785 -21.99 -0.24 18.53
N ARG A 786 -21.87 -0.87 17.36
CA ARG A 786 -21.59 -2.31 17.17
C ARG A 786 -20.10 -2.62 17.33
N HIS A 787 -19.50 -2.21 18.45
CA HIS A 787 -18.04 -2.29 18.67
C HIS A 787 -17.56 -3.74 18.69
N ASP A 788 -18.33 -4.64 19.29
CA ASP A 788 -18.00 -6.06 19.34
C ASP A 788 -18.02 -6.74 17.95
N ASP A 789 -18.78 -6.22 16.98
CA ASP A 789 -18.68 -6.69 15.59
C ASP A 789 -17.35 -6.29 14.97
N ALA A 790 -16.90 -5.04 15.15
CA ALA A 790 -15.59 -4.60 14.69
C ALA A 790 -14.46 -5.44 15.33
N HIS A 791 -14.53 -5.69 16.65
CA HIS A 791 -13.58 -6.58 17.36
C HIS A 791 -13.49 -7.96 16.69
N ARG A 792 -14.65 -8.59 16.41
CA ARG A 792 -14.73 -9.91 15.78
C ARG A 792 -14.18 -9.91 14.35
N ILE A 793 -14.49 -8.88 13.55
CA ILE A 793 -14.04 -8.76 12.16
C ILE A 793 -12.52 -8.58 12.10
N VAL A 794 -11.97 -7.64 12.89
CA VAL A 794 -10.53 -7.38 12.94
C VAL A 794 -9.75 -8.60 13.40
N ARG A 795 -10.21 -9.29 14.47
CA ARG A 795 -9.62 -10.57 14.89
C ARG A 795 -9.60 -11.59 13.75
N SER A 796 -10.73 -11.76 13.04
CA SER A 796 -10.83 -12.69 11.92
C SER A 796 -9.84 -12.36 10.80
N VAL A 797 -9.58 -11.08 10.52
CA VAL A 797 -8.59 -10.67 9.52
C VAL A 797 -7.18 -11.07 9.97
N LEU A 798 -6.78 -10.68 11.18
CA LEU A 798 -5.45 -10.95 11.74
C LEU A 798 -5.14 -12.46 11.79
N GLU A 799 -6.10 -13.28 12.21
CA GLU A 799 -5.89 -14.72 12.38
C GLU A 799 -5.82 -15.48 11.05
N ARG A 800 -6.45 -14.97 9.97
CA ARG A 800 -6.68 -15.75 8.74
C ARG A 800 -5.83 -15.34 7.56
N LEU A 801 -5.57 -14.05 7.38
CA LEU A 801 -5.18 -13.53 6.07
C LEU A 801 -3.66 -13.40 5.88
N PHE A 802 -2.92 -13.21 6.97
CA PHE A 802 -1.46 -12.95 6.97
C PHE A 802 -0.59 -14.20 7.13
N VAL A 803 -1.10 -15.36 6.71
CA VAL A 803 -0.44 -16.68 6.83
C VAL A 803 0.50 -17.00 5.65
N GLY A 804 1.43 -17.92 5.86
CA GLY A 804 2.34 -18.44 4.81
C GLY A 804 3.67 -17.70 4.64
N SER A 805 4.08 -16.89 5.64
CA SER A 805 5.35 -16.16 5.60
C SER A 805 6.59 -17.06 5.41
N ASP A 806 6.50 -18.34 5.81
CA ASP A 806 7.57 -19.34 5.76
C ASP A 806 7.77 -19.99 4.38
N LEU A 807 6.89 -19.72 3.41
CA LEU A 807 7.02 -20.12 2.01
C LEU A 807 6.93 -18.93 1.02
N GLY A 808 7.25 -17.73 1.49
CA GLY A 808 7.27 -16.53 0.65
C GLY A 808 5.91 -15.87 0.42
N GLN A 809 4.85 -16.27 1.13
CA GLN A 809 3.54 -15.58 1.10
C GLN A 809 3.47 -14.54 2.23
N GLY A 810 2.35 -14.46 2.96
CA GLY A 810 2.22 -13.65 4.17
C GLY A 810 1.26 -12.46 4.05
N TYR A 811 0.68 -12.18 2.88
CA TYR A 811 -0.31 -11.12 2.67
C TYR A 811 -1.53 -11.61 1.88
N PRO A 812 -2.74 -11.08 2.13
CA PRO A 812 -3.94 -11.39 1.35
C PRO A 812 -3.97 -10.86 -0.08
N GLY A 813 -3.20 -9.80 -0.38
CA GLY A 813 -3.08 -9.15 -1.69
C GLY A 813 -1.75 -8.39 -1.75
N ASP A 814 -1.69 -7.30 -2.50
CA ASP A 814 -0.50 -6.45 -2.61
C ASP A 814 -0.10 -5.80 -1.28
N GLU A 815 1.20 -5.56 -1.10
CA GLU A 815 1.75 -5.01 0.16
C GLU A 815 1.70 -3.48 0.20
N ASP A 816 1.86 -2.87 -0.97
CA ASP A 816 1.76 -1.44 -1.28
C ASP A 816 2.54 -0.52 -0.35
N ASN A 817 3.86 -0.62 -0.46
CA ASN A 817 4.84 0.31 0.11
C ASN A 817 4.68 0.51 1.63
N GLY A 818 4.38 -0.57 2.36
CA GLY A 818 4.21 -0.55 3.80
C GLY A 818 2.77 -0.37 4.29
N GLU A 819 1.80 -0.08 3.41
CA GLU A 819 0.41 0.18 3.81
C GLU A 819 -0.23 -1.04 4.49
N MET A 820 -0.19 -2.21 3.84
CA MET A 820 -0.86 -3.40 4.37
C MET A 820 -0.11 -3.95 5.60
N SER A 821 1.22 -3.77 5.62
CA SER A 821 2.05 -4.06 6.79
C SER A 821 1.70 -3.16 7.98
N ALA A 822 1.52 -1.86 7.76
CA ALA A 822 1.14 -0.92 8.79
C ALA A 822 -0.28 -1.20 9.33
N TRP A 823 -1.20 -1.60 8.46
CA TRP A 823 -2.53 -2.06 8.87
C TRP A 823 -2.44 -3.21 9.89
N TYR A 824 -1.63 -4.22 9.58
CA TYR A 824 -1.42 -5.37 10.45
C TYR A 824 -0.80 -4.98 11.81
N VAL A 825 0.21 -4.10 11.81
CA VAL A 825 0.84 -3.60 13.04
C VAL A 825 -0.17 -2.84 13.90
N PHE A 826 -0.91 -1.89 13.32
CA PHE A 826 -1.93 -1.11 14.02
C PHE A 826 -2.98 -2.01 14.69
N ALA A 827 -3.62 -2.88 13.89
CA ALA A 827 -4.63 -3.80 14.39
C ALA A 827 -4.07 -4.75 15.48
N THR A 828 -2.83 -5.20 15.35
CA THR A 828 -2.16 -6.05 16.35
C THR A 828 -1.98 -5.35 17.70
N ILE A 829 -1.57 -4.08 17.69
CA ILE A 829 -1.31 -3.32 18.93
C ILE A 829 -2.58 -2.73 19.55
N GLY A 830 -3.72 -2.82 18.88
CA GLY A 830 -5.02 -2.36 19.39
C GLY A 830 -5.38 -0.92 19.01
N LEU A 831 -4.72 -0.33 18.01
CA LEU A 831 -4.97 1.04 17.53
C LEU A 831 -5.27 1.02 16.03
N TYR A 832 -6.12 1.91 15.52
CA TYR A 832 -6.24 2.11 14.07
C TYR A 832 -6.53 3.57 13.70
N PRO A 833 -5.80 4.19 12.74
CA PRO A 833 -5.99 5.59 12.34
C PRO A 833 -7.17 5.74 11.37
N LEU A 834 -8.40 5.49 11.84
CA LEU A 834 -9.59 5.40 10.99
C LEU A 834 -9.83 6.64 10.11
N ALA A 835 -9.65 7.83 10.69
CA ALA A 835 -9.85 9.11 10.03
C ALA A 835 -8.57 9.95 10.11
N PRO A 836 -7.62 9.79 9.17
CA PRO A 836 -6.41 10.61 9.13
C PRO A 836 -6.74 12.12 9.16
N ALA A 837 -5.84 12.92 9.74
CA ALA A 837 -6.00 14.35 10.01
C ALA A 837 -7.03 14.73 11.10
N THR A 838 -7.66 13.76 11.78
CA THR A 838 -8.41 14.03 13.03
C THR A 838 -7.51 14.01 14.27
N GLY A 839 -6.29 13.46 14.17
CA GLY A 839 -5.39 13.29 15.31
C GLY A 839 -5.83 12.21 16.31
N THR A 840 -6.68 11.25 15.89
CA THR A 840 -7.20 10.19 16.76
C THR A 840 -6.99 8.78 16.19
N TYR A 841 -7.05 7.79 17.07
CA TYR A 841 -7.09 6.36 16.74
C TYR A 841 -8.37 5.75 17.31
N VAL A 842 -8.94 4.74 16.64
CA VAL A 842 -9.95 3.86 17.26
C VAL A 842 -9.26 2.72 18.00
N LEU A 843 -9.87 2.29 19.10
CA LEU A 843 -9.39 1.21 19.95
C LEU A 843 -10.02 -0.12 19.56
N VAL A 844 -9.17 -1.12 19.34
CA VAL A 844 -9.57 -2.53 19.14
C VAL A 844 -8.79 -3.44 20.09
N PRO A 845 -9.25 -4.67 20.35
CA PRO A 845 -8.54 -5.62 21.21
C PRO A 845 -7.13 -5.89 20.68
N PRO A 846 -6.06 -5.66 21.47
CA PRO A 846 -4.72 -6.07 21.07
C PRO A 846 -4.64 -7.58 20.88
N SER A 847 -3.96 -8.04 19.83
CA SER A 847 -3.74 -9.47 19.55
C SER A 847 -2.43 -10.02 20.13
N VAL A 848 -1.71 -9.20 20.88
CA VAL A 848 -0.51 -9.54 21.66
C VAL A 848 -0.69 -9.13 23.12
N ARG A 849 0.10 -9.73 24.03
CA ARG A 849 -0.07 -9.51 25.47
C ARG A 849 0.39 -8.12 25.90
N ARG A 850 1.48 -7.63 25.31
CA ARG A 850 2.10 -6.34 25.64
C ARG A 850 2.86 -5.79 24.43
N THR A 851 2.72 -4.49 24.21
CA THR A 851 3.47 -3.70 23.23
C THR A 851 4.13 -2.52 23.95
N VAL A 852 5.38 -2.22 23.65
CA VAL A 852 6.07 -1.02 24.12
C VAL A 852 6.42 -0.17 22.90
N LEU A 853 5.79 1.00 22.79
CA LEU A 853 6.10 2.02 21.78
C LEU A 853 7.19 2.95 22.32
N ARG A 854 8.13 3.37 21.49
CA ARG A 854 9.22 4.28 21.86
C ARG A 854 9.32 5.53 20.97
N PRO A 855 8.25 6.31 20.78
CA PRO A 855 8.30 7.55 19.99
C PRO A 855 9.29 8.54 20.62
N GLY A 856 10.38 8.88 19.93
CA GLY A 856 11.32 9.91 20.38
C GLY A 856 11.91 9.69 21.78
N GLY A 857 11.98 8.43 22.24
CA GLY A 857 12.61 8.02 23.50
C GLY A 857 11.69 7.95 24.74
N SER A 858 10.44 8.39 24.67
CA SER A 858 9.45 8.12 25.73
C SER A 858 8.78 6.77 25.49
N GLU A 859 8.56 5.98 26.55
CA GLU A 859 7.91 4.67 26.41
C GLU A 859 6.42 4.74 26.74
N THR A 860 5.58 4.27 25.81
CA THR A 860 4.16 3.99 26.07
C THR A 860 3.94 2.49 26.04
N VAL A 861 3.38 1.95 27.12
CA VAL A 861 3.05 0.52 27.22
C VAL A 861 1.57 0.30 26.91
N ILE A 862 1.26 -0.49 25.89
CA ILE A 862 -0.10 -0.99 25.61
C ILE A 862 -0.18 -2.45 26.05
N GLU A 863 -1.11 -2.82 26.93
CA GLU A 863 -1.09 -4.14 27.56
C GLU A 863 -2.48 -4.72 27.85
N VAL A 864 -2.65 -6.02 27.57
CA VAL A 864 -3.84 -6.79 27.97
C VAL A 864 -3.68 -7.32 29.39
N VAL A 865 -4.12 -6.60 30.42
CA VAL A 865 -3.88 -7.00 31.83
C VAL A 865 -4.65 -8.24 32.28
N SER A 866 -5.80 -8.53 31.65
CA SER A 866 -6.57 -9.75 31.89
C SER A 866 -7.47 -10.12 30.71
N GLY A 867 -7.86 -11.39 30.61
CA GLY A 867 -8.67 -11.92 29.51
C GLY A 867 -7.87 -12.52 28.36
N PRO A 868 -8.56 -13.12 27.36
CA PRO A 868 -7.90 -13.65 26.16
C PRO A 868 -7.48 -12.53 25.21
N VAL A 869 -6.23 -12.55 24.73
CA VAL A 869 -5.74 -11.63 23.68
C VAL A 869 -6.61 -11.75 22.42
N GLY A 870 -6.86 -10.63 21.74
CA GLY A 870 -7.80 -10.58 20.61
C GLY A 870 -9.27 -10.83 20.97
N GLY A 871 -9.62 -10.92 22.27
CA GLY A 871 -11.01 -11.05 22.74
C GLY A 871 -11.88 -9.84 22.46
N TYR A 872 -12.84 -9.55 23.33
CA TYR A 872 -13.67 -8.34 23.28
C TYR A 872 -13.19 -7.36 24.36
N VAL A 873 -13.11 -6.07 24.06
CA VAL A 873 -12.74 -5.07 25.08
C VAL A 873 -13.81 -5.03 26.15
N ALA A 874 -13.44 -5.16 27.43
CA ALA A 874 -14.35 -5.01 28.57
C ALA A 874 -14.15 -3.67 29.28
N SER A 875 -12.90 -3.22 29.38
CA SER A 875 -12.55 -1.89 29.88
C SER A 875 -11.15 -1.48 29.42
N VAL A 876 -10.92 -0.18 29.31
CA VAL A 876 -9.60 0.41 29.06
C VAL A 876 -9.29 1.42 30.17
N THR A 877 -8.04 1.47 30.62
CA THR A 877 -7.54 2.55 31.48
C THR A 877 -6.28 3.18 30.89
N VAL A 878 -6.17 4.50 30.97
CA VAL A 878 -4.97 5.27 30.62
C VAL A 878 -4.38 5.84 31.90
N ASP A 879 -3.15 5.46 32.23
CA ASP A 879 -2.46 5.85 33.47
C ASP A 879 -3.30 5.66 34.74
N GLY A 880 -4.08 4.57 34.77
CA GLY A 880 -4.97 4.20 35.88
C GLY A 880 -6.34 4.88 35.90
N ALA A 881 -6.61 5.84 35.00
CA ALA A 881 -7.92 6.46 34.83
C ALA A 881 -8.77 5.69 33.80
N PRO A 882 -10.08 5.47 34.04
CA PRO A 882 -10.96 4.86 33.05
C PRO A 882 -11.01 5.63 31.73
N TRP A 883 -10.91 4.91 30.61
CA TRP A 883 -11.17 5.42 29.27
C TRP A 883 -12.44 4.80 28.71
N GLU A 884 -13.47 5.63 28.51
CA GLU A 884 -14.83 5.19 28.17
C GLU A 884 -15.21 5.45 26.71
N SER A 885 -14.27 5.91 25.89
CA SER A 885 -14.47 6.20 24.45
C SER A 885 -13.77 5.16 23.57
N VAL A 886 -14.38 4.83 22.43
CA VAL A 886 -13.74 4.01 21.39
C VAL A 886 -12.62 4.76 20.67
N SER A 887 -12.60 6.09 20.71
CA SER A 887 -11.52 6.91 20.14
C SER A 887 -10.54 7.36 21.21
N ILE A 888 -9.25 7.42 20.86
CA ILE A 888 -8.16 7.96 21.68
C ILE A 888 -7.32 8.97 20.89
N PRO A 889 -7.06 10.19 21.40
CA PRO A 889 -6.19 11.16 20.72
C PRO A 889 -4.73 10.72 20.66
N HIS A 890 -4.02 11.11 19.61
CA HIS A 890 -2.60 10.82 19.45
C HIS A 890 -1.75 11.38 20.58
N GLU A 891 -2.02 12.62 21.02
CA GLU A 891 -1.34 13.25 22.15
C GLU A 891 -1.50 12.45 23.45
N VAL A 892 -2.64 11.77 23.64
CA VAL A 892 -2.86 10.89 24.79
C VAL A 892 -2.04 9.61 24.65
N VAL A 893 -2.04 9.00 23.46
CA VAL A 893 -1.25 7.78 23.20
C VAL A 893 0.22 8.02 23.47
N VAL A 894 0.83 9.06 22.92
CA VAL A 894 2.28 9.30 23.05
C VAL A 894 2.70 9.85 24.41
N ALA A 895 1.78 10.45 25.17
CA ALA A 895 2.05 10.94 26.51
C ALA A 895 1.79 9.90 27.61
N ALA A 896 0.96 8.89 27.33
CA ALA A 896 0.61 7.87 28.31
C ALA A 896 1.84 7.04 28.70
N SER A 897 1.98 6.78 29.99
CA SER A 897 2.92 5.75 30.45
C SER A 897 2.36 4.36 30.16
N ARG A 898 1.04 4.19 30.34
CA ARG A 898 0.38 2.90 30.12
C ARG A 898 -1.08 3.02 29.67
N ILE A 899 -1.45 2.18 28.70
CA ILE A 899 -2.80 1.93 28.23
C ILE A 899 -3.12 0.46 28.49
N GLU A 900 -4.02 0.18 29.43
CA GLU A 900 -4.32 -1.18 29.89
C GLU A 900 -5.71 -1.62 29.43
N PHE A 901 -5.75 -2.75 28.74
CA PHE A 901 -6.96 -3.42 28.26
C PHE A 901 -7.31 -4.58 29.18
N THR A 902 -8.57 -4.63 29.63
CA THR A 902 -9.17 -5.87 30.13
C THR A 902 -10.05 -6.43 29.02
N LEU A 903 -9.79 -7.66 28.61
CA LEU A 903 -10.52 -8.34 27.53
C LEU A 903 -11.44 -9.43 28.09
N SER A 904 -12.41 -9.83 27.28
CA SER A 904 -13.40 -10.87 27.55
C SER A 904 -13.45 -11.88 26.41
N ALA A 905 -13.81 -13.13 26.70
CA ALA A 905 -14.07 -14.14 25.67
C ALA A 905 -15.42 -13.90 24.95
N GLU A 906 -16.35 -13.23 25.64
CA GLU A 906 -17.71 -12.94 25.15
C GLU A 906 -17.90 -11.42 24.96
N PRO A 907 -18.79 -10.99 24.04
CA PRO A 907 -19.15 -9.58 23.83
C PRO A 907 -19.55 -8.86 25.12
N THR A 908 -19.20 -7.58 25.24
CA THR A 908 -19.39 -6.79 26.48
C THR A 908 -20.19 -5.51 26.27
N GLY A 909 -20.28 -5.01 25.03
CA GLY A 909 -20.85 -3.70 24.71
C GLY A 909 -20.01 -2.51 25.19
N TRP A 910 -18.71 -2.69 25.45
CA TRP A 910 -17.82 -1.62 25.92
C TRP A 910 -17.84 -0.40 24.99
N ALA A 911 -18.02 0.78 25.61
CA ALA A 911 -18.08 2.08 24.95
C ALA A 911 -19.14 2.23 23.84
N SER A 912 -20.15 1.34 23.76
CA SER A 912 -21.15 1.31 22.66
C SER A 912 -21.99 2.59 22.49
N ASP A 913 -22.01 3.48 23.48
CA ASP A 913 -22.65 4.81 23.40
C ASP A 913 -21.73 5.90 22.79
N THR A 914 -20.47 5.58 22.48
CA THR A 914 -19.49 6.49 21.87
C THR A 914 -19.26 6.17 20.40
N ARG A 915 -18.70 7.11 19.64
CA ARG A 915 -18.46 6.99 18.20
C ARG A 915 -17.03 7.37 17.85
N PRO A 916 -16.47 6.82 16.75
CA PRO A 916 -15.27 7.39 16.17
C PRO A 916 -15.49 8.85 15.77
N VAL A 917 -14.42 9.66 15.77
CA VAL A 917 -14.50 11.08 15.40
C VAL A 917 -14.80 11.25 13.92
N SER A 918 -15.79 12.10 13.60
CA SER A 918 -16.13 12.51 12.23
C SER A 918 -15.80 13.99 11.98
N ALA A 919 -15.33 14.31 10.78
CA ALA A 919 -14.98 15.67 10.36
C ALA A 919 -16.16 16.64 10.48
N SER A 920 -17.39 16.20 10.13
CA SER A 920 -18.58 17.04 10.26
C SER A 920 -18.89 17.46 11.69
N GLU A 921 -18.55 16.63 12.67
CA GLU A 921 -18.65 16.99 14.09
C GLU A 921 -17.58 18.01 14.49
N LEU A 922 -16.36 17.88 13.98
CA LEU A 922 -15.24 18.78 14.29
C LEU A 922 -15.45 20.19 13.74
N HIS A 923 -15.85 20.32 12.46
CA HIS A 923 -16.01 21.64 11.83
C HIS A 923 -17.43 22.23 11.96
N GLY A 924 -18.42 21.40 12.29
CA GLY A 924 -19.81 21.79 12.55
C GLY A 924 -20.69 21.97 11.30
N TYR A 925 -20.11 22.07 10.10
CA TYR A 925 -20.89 22.11 8.86
C TYR A 925 -21.59 20.78 8.53
N ARG A 926 -22.79 20.87 7.93
CA ARG A 926 -23.58 19.71 7.46
C ARG A 926 -23.91 19.73 5.98
N ASP A 927 -23.94 20.92 5.38
CA ASP A 927 -24.29 21.10 3.98
C ASP A 927 -23.05 21.28 3.09
N VAL A 928 -23.07 20.65 1.91
CA VAL A 928 -22.12 20.91 0.82
C VAL A 928 -22.19 22.38 0.37
N PRO A 929 -21.17 22.93 -0.31
CA PRO A 929 -21.27 24.24 -0.93
C PRO A 929 -22.45 24.27 -1.90
N ARG A 930 -23.35 25.23 -1.73
CA ARG A 930 -24.49 25.46 -2.61
C ARG A 930 -24.31 26.80 -3.31
N ASP A 931 -24.09 26.75 -4.61
CA ASP A 931 -24.04 27.94 -5.44
C ASP A 931 -25.44 28.55 -5.63
N LEU A 932 -25.53 29.86 -5.39
CA LEU A 932 -26.71 30.69 -5.58
C LEU A 932 -26.74 31.36 -6.97
N LEU A 933 -25.69 31.17 -7.78
CA LEU A 933 -25.58 31.59 -9.18
C LEU A 933 -25.74 30.39 -10.13
N PRO A 934 -26.95 29.82 -10.30
CA PRO A 934 -27.13 28.61 -11.11
C PRO A 934 -26.76 28.84 -12.58
N VAL A 935 -26.59 27.73 -13.31
CA VAL A 935 -26.31 27.77 -14.75
C VAL A 935 -27.32 28.63 -15.50
N GLY A 936 -26.80 29.66 -16.17
CA GLY A 936 -27.62 30.64 -16.87
C GLY A 936 -28.33 31.66 -15.96
N ALA A 937 -27.77 31.95 -14.78
CA ALA A 937 -28.25 32.98 -13.86
C ALA A 937 -28.65 34.28 -14.59
N ALA A 938 -29.80 34.83 -14.23
CA ALA A 938 -30.37 35.98 -14.91
C ALA A 938 -29.53 37.25 -14.64
N LEU A 939 -29.09 37.88 -15.73
CA LEU A 939 -28.35 39.13 -15.68
C LEU A 939 -29.30 40.33 -15.54
N VAL A 940 -28.92 41.28 -14.69
CA VAL A 940 -29.67 42.52 -14.48
C VAL A 940 -29.00 43.67 -15.24
N GLY A 941 -29.77 44.32 -16.12
CA GLY A 941 -29.32 45.52 -16.83
C GLY A 941 -28.37 45.26 -18.00
N ALA A 942 -27.55 46.26 -18.36
CA ALA A 942 -26.57 46.13 -19.43
C ALA A 942 -25.33 45.38 -18.91
N ALA A 943 -25.14 44.15 -19.36
CA ALA A 943 -24.00 43.30 -18.98
C ALA A 943 -22.94 43.24 -20.09
N PRO A 944 -21.66 42.99 -19.75
CA PRO A 944 -20.62 42.68 -20.73
C PRO A 944 -21.00 41.48 -21.61
N VAL A 945 -20.47 41.45 -22.85
CA VAL A 945 -20.63 40.30 -23.74
C VAL A 945 -20.01 39.07 -23.07
N GLY A 946 -20.77 37.96 -23.00
CA GLY A 946 -20.31 36.72 -22.37
C GLY A 946 -20.55 36.63 -20.86
N ALA A 947 -21.12 37.66 -20.21
CA ALA A 947 -21.34 37.66 -18.76
C ALA A 947 -22.17 36.48 -18.20
N SER A 948 -23.03 35.86 -19.01
CA SER A 948 -23.77 34.65 -18.62
C SER A 948 -22.88 33.42 -18.47
N SER A 949 -21.70 33.42 -19.09
CA SER A 949 -20.74 32.32 -19.02
C SER A 949 -19.93 32.30 -17.72
N LEU A 950 -20.00 33.37 -16.91
CA LEU A 950 -19.42 33.38 -15.56
C LEU A 950 -20.07 32.37 -14.60
N CYS A 951 -21.21 31.79 -14.99
CA CYS A 951 -21.94 30.82 -14.20
C CYS A 951 -22.22 29.56 -15.04
N ASP A 952 -21.37 29.19 -16.00
CA ASP A 952 -21.65 28.09 -16.94
C ASP A 952 -21.33 26.68 -16.40
N ASP A 953 -20.79 26.58 -15.18
CA ASP A 953 -20.33 25.37 -14.49
C ASP A 953 -19.15 24.64 -15.13
N THR A 954 -18.65 25.14 -16.26
CA THR A 954 -17.50 24.55 -16.95
C THR A 954 -16.19 25.16 -16.50
N GLY A 955 -16.20 26.44 -16.13
CA GLY A 955 -15.02 27.23 -15.79
C GLY A 955 -14.02 27.39 -16.94
N ARG A 956 -14.47 27.17 -18.18
CA ARG A 956 -13.63 27.21 -19.39
C ARG A 956 -13.80 28.48 -20.21
N THR A 957 -14.88 29.22 -19.98
CA THR A 957 -15.23 30.38 -20.82
C THR A 957 -14.73 31.68 -20.21
N THR A 958 -13.76 32.33 -20.84
CA THR A 958 -13.26 33.64 -20.38
C THR A 958 -14.25 34.77 -20.67
N THR A 959 -14.55 35.57 -19.65
CA THR A 959 -15.29 36.83 -19.73
C THR A 959 -14.43 37.98 -19.21
N ALA A 960 -14.24 38.99 -20.04
CA ALA A 960 -13.50 40.19 -19.66
C ALA A 960 -14.42 41.23 -18.99
N LEU A 961 -14.08 41.64 -17.77
CA LEU A 961 -14.61 42.81 -17.08
C LEU A 961 -13.55 43.91 -17.07
N ALA A 962 -13.80 45.00 -17.79
CA ALA A 962 -12.93 46.17 -17.76
C ALA A 962 -13.01 46.90 -16.42
N ALA A 963 -11.95 47.60 -16.03
CA ALA A 963 -11.94 48.44 -14.84
C ALA A 963 -13.13 49.43 -14.83
N ASN A 964 -13.81 49.53 -13.70
CA ASN A 964 -15.04 50.29 -13.47
C ASN A 964 -16.29 49.77 -14.21
N SER A 965 -16.24 48.55 -14.75
CA SER A 965 -17.44 47.84 -15.22
C SER A 965 -18.02 46.97 -14.10
N SER A 966 -19.26 46.51 -14.26
CA SER A 966 -19.91 45.63 -13.30
C SER A 966 -20.77 44.59 -13.98
N VAL A 967 -20.95 43.46 -13.30
CA VAL A 967 -21.91 42.42 -13.65
C VAL A 967 -22.82 42.20 -12.45
N THR A 968 -24.12 42.14 -12.71
CA THR A 968 -25.15 41.94 -11.68
C THR A 968 -26.01 40.75 -12.04
N PHE A 969 -26.23 39.87 -11.06
CA PHE A 969 -27.05 38.68 -11.16
C PHE A 969 -28.25 38.78 -10.22
N ASP A 970 -29.42 38.35 -10.69
CA ASP A 970 -30.54 38.03 -9.81
C ASP A 970 -30.21 36.75 -9.04
N VAL A 971 -30.32 36.80 -7.71
CA VAL A 971 -30.06 35.67 -6.82
C VAL A 971 -31.24 35.45 -5.88
N PRO A 972 -31.49 34.21 -5.42
CA PRO A 972 -32.48 33.99 -4.38
C PRO A 972 -32.08 34.76 -3.11
N PRO A 973 -33.04 35.32 -2.34
CA PRO A 973 -32.79 36.04 -1.09
C PRO A 973 -32.45 35.08 0.06
N THR A 974 -31.42 34.26 -0.16
CA THR A 974 -30.85 33.30 0.78
C THR A 974 -29.59 33.93 1.39
N PRO A 975 -29.32 33.75 2.70
CA PRO A 975 -28.04 34.14 3.28
C PRO A 975 -26.88 33.48 2.55
N ALA A 976 -25.82 34.25 2.27
CA ALA A 976 -24.55 33.77 1.73
C ALA A 976 -23.44 34.01 2.77
N SER A 977 -22.42 33.15 2.76
CA SER A 977 -21.23 33.31 3.61
C SER A 977 -19.94 33.53 2.81
N LEU A 978 -19.89 32.99 1.59
CA LEU A 978 -18.70 33.01 0.74
C LEU A 978 -19.06 33.33 -0.71
N TYR A 979 -18.06 33.73 -1.49
CA TYR A 979 -18.10 33.72 -2.95
C TYR A 979 -16.75 33.29 -3.50
N THR A 980 -16.74 32.68 -4.69
CA THR A 980 -15.51 32.31 -5.38
C THR A 980 -15.28 33.17 -6.62
N VAL A 981 -14.02 33.37 -6.94
CA VAL A 981 -13.58 34.04 -8.17
C VAL A 981 -12.54 33.15 -8.84
N THR A 982 -12.77 32.83 -10.10
CA THR A 982 -11.81 32.10 -10.94
C THR A 982 -11.30 33.00 -12.04
N VAL A 983 -9.99 33.17 -12.12
CA VAL A 983 -9.32 34.03 -13.11
C VAL A 983 -8.66 33.19 -14.19
N GLU A 984 -8.60 33.72 -15.41
CA GLU A 984 -7.93 33.06 -16.53
C GLU A 984 -6.41 33.01 -16.34
N ALA A 985 -5.80 34.10 -15.87
CA ALA A 985 -4.36 34.28 -15.81
C ALA A 985 -3.88 34.63 -14.40
N PRO A 986 -2.63 34.29 -14.04
CA PRO A 986 -2.03 34.74 -12.78
C PRO A 986 -1.89 36.27 -12.79
N GLY A 987 -2.02 36.89 -11.62
CA GLY A 987 -1.96 38.35 -11.50
C GLY A 987 -2.50 38.88 -10.18
N THR A 988 -2.51 40.21 -10.07
CA THR A 988 -3.02 40.94 -8.90
C THR A 988 -4.24 41.74 -9.33
N TYR A 989 -5.35 41.52 -8.64
CA TYR A 989 -6.66 41.96 -9.09
C TYR A 989 -7.44 42.63 -7.95
N SER A 990 -8.26 43.63 -8.28
CA SER A 990 -9.11 44.35 -7.32
C SER A 990 -10.54 44.44 -7.82
N TRP A 991 -11.50 44.28 -6.91
CA TRP A 991 -12.93 44.39 -7.19
C TRP A 991 -13.73 44.72 -5.93
N ASP A 992 -14.97 45.14 -6.13
CA ASP A 992 -15.98 45.29 -5.08
C ASP A 992 -17.11 44.29 -5.34
N VAL A 993 -17.63 43.65 -4.29
CA VAL A 993 -18.85 42.83 -4.37
C VAL A 993 -19.93 43.39 -3.45
N THR A 994 -21.19 43.27 -3.89
CA THR A 994 -22.35 43.61 -3.06
C THR A 994 -23.42 42.53 -3.14
N LEU A 995 -24.07 42.26 -2.00
CA LEU A 995 -25.23 41.38 -1.86
C LEU A 995 -26.24 42.07 -0.93
N GLY A 996 -27.29 42.66 -1.51
CA GLY A 996 -28.23 43.50 -0.75
C GLY A 996 -27.52 44.70 -0.12
N THR A 997 -27.47 44.76 1.21
CA THR A 997 -26.74 45.81 1.95
C THR A 997 -25.30 45.42 2.32
N ALA A 998 -24.92 44.17 2.14
CA ALA A 998 -23.55 43.72 2.37
C ALA A 998 -22.65 44.19 1.23
N ALA A 999 -21.47 44.70 1.56
CA ALA A 999 -20.48 45.15 0.60
C ALA A 999 -19.08 44.76 1.08
N VAL A 1000 -18.27 44.20 0.19
CA VAL A 1000 -16.88 43.81 0.47
C VAL A 1000 -15.99 44.37 -0.64
N SER A 1001 -14.91 45.04 -0.23
CA SER A 1001 -13.88 45.55 -1.13
C SER A 1001 -12.64 44.69 -1.02
N VAL A 1002 -12.28 44.03 -2.13
CA VAL A 1002 -11.04 43.27 -2.25
C VAL A 1002 -10.03 44.12 -3.03
N ARG A 1003 -8.84 44.28 -2.45
CA ARG A 1003 -7.73 45.05 -3.04
C ARG A 1003 -6.52 44.16 -3.13
N ASP A 1004 -5.87 44.22 -4.28
CA ASP A 1004 -4.62 43.55 -4.58
C ASP A 1004 -4.63 42.03 -4.28
N ALA A 1005 -5.73 41.34 -4.61
CA ALA A 1005 -5.81 39.90 -4.47
C ALA A 1005 -4.89 39.20 -5.48
N GLU A 1006 -3.92 38.46 -4.97
CA GLU A 1006 -2.94 37.71 -5.77
C GLU A 1006 -3.47 36.34 -6.20
N PHE A 1007 -3.38 36.03 -7.49
CA PHE A 1007 -3.63 34.70 -8.05
C PHE A 1007 -2.32 34.18 -8.62
N ALA A 1008 -1.82 33.08 -8.05
CA ALA A 1008 -0.50 32.56 -8.38
C ALA A 1008 -0.50 31.72 -9.66
N TRP A 1009 -1.66 31.16 -10.04
CA TRP A 1009 -1.77 30.22 -11.16
C TRP A 1009 -2.91 30.61 -12.11
N ALA A 1010 -2.74 30.27 -13.39
CA ALA A 1010 -3.78 30.38 -14.40
C ALA A 1010 -4.94 29.43 -14.08
N GLY A 1011 -6.18 29.89 -14.22
CA GLY A 1011 -7.38 29.10 -13.90
C GLY A 1011 -7.60 28.87 -12.40
N GLN A 1012 -6.88 29.59 -11.52
CA GLN A 1012 -7.01 29.41 -10.09
C GLN A 1012 -8.36 29.94 -9.57
N THR A 1013 -9.08 29.10 -8.83
CA THR A 1013 -10.26 29.48 -8.08
C THR A 1013 -9.87 29.91 -6.66
N ARG A 1014 -10.28 31.10 -6.23
CA ARG A 1014 -10.07 31.58 -4.86
C ARG A 1014 -11.39 31.92 -4.18
N VAL A 1015 -11.47 31.65 -2.88
CA VAL A 1015 -12.66 31.91 -2.06
C VAL A 1015 -12.47 33.15 -1.18
N PHE A 1016 -13.56 33.90 -0.98
CA PHE A 1016 -13.60 35.13 -0.21
C PHE A 1016 -14.87 35.18 0.64
N ARG A 1017 -14.82 35.87 1.78
CA ARG A 1017 -16.00 36.06 2.63
C ARG A 1017 -16.96 37.11 2.06
N LEU A 1018 -18.24 36.80 2.14
CA LEU A 1018 -19.35 37.74 1.91
C LEU A 1018 -20.56 37.28 2.72
N GLN A 1019 -20.74 37.87 3.89
CA GLN A 1019 -21.89 37.59 4.75
C GLN A 1019 -23.02 38.59 4.47
N GLY A 1020 -24.14 38.11 3.93
CA GLY A 1020 -25.25 38.97 3.60
C GLY A 1020 -26.45 38.23 3.02
N THR A 1021 -27.52 38.97 2.80
CA THR A 1021 -28.72 38.49 2.12
C THR A 1021 -29.23 39.58 1.20
N GLY A 1022 -29.63 39.20 -0.01
CA GLY A 1022 -30.15 40.13 -1.00
C GLY A 1022 -30.69 39.39 -2.21
N SER A 1023 -31.44 40.10 -3.06
CA SER A 1023 -31.98 39.55 -4.32
C SER A 1023 -31.06 39.80 -5.52
N THR A 1024 -29.97 40.55 -5.33
CA THR A 1024 -29.02 40.90 -6.39
C THR A 1024 -27.59 40.77 -5.86
N PHE A 1025 -26.76 40.05 -6.61
CA PHE A 1025 -25.31 39.97 -6.39
C PHE A 1025 -24.61 40.76 -7.50
N THR A 1026 -23.80 41.76 -7.12
CA THR A 1026 -23.04 42.57 -8.08
C THR A 1026 -21.56 42.45 -7.82
N MET A 1027 -20.78 42.18 -8.86
CA MET A 1027 -19.33 42.32 -8.86
C MET A 1027 -18.95 43.53 -9.73
N SER A 1028 -18.17 44.44 -9.16
CA SER A 1028 -17.66 45.65 -9.80
C SER A 1028 -16.15 45.59 -9.89
N ALA A 1029 -15.62 45.56 -11.11
CA ALA A 1029 -14.19 45.49 -11.36
C ALA A 1029 -13.51 46.82 -11.01
N VAL A 1030 -12.43 46.78 -10.22
CA VAL A 1030 -11.59 47.97 -9.95
C VAL A 1030 -10.37 47.97 -10.87
N THR A 1031 -9.81 46.80 -11.15
CA THR A 1031 -8.82 46.55 -12.21
C THR A 1031 -9.48 45.80 -13.38
N ASP A 1032 -8.81 45.68 -14.52
CA ASP A 1032 -9.25 44.74 -15.57
C ASP A 1032 -9.19 43.30 -15.03
N LEU A 1033 -10.21 42.51 -15.33
CA LEU A 1033 -10.40 41.13 -14.86
C LEU A 1033 -10.78 40.24 -16.05
N ALA A 1034 -10.05 39.13 -16.22
CA ALA A 1034 -10.46 38.05 -17.10
C ALA A 1034 -10.91 36.87 -16.21
N LEU A 1035 -12.22 36.68 -16.13
CA LEU A 1035 -12.86 35.72 -15.23
C LEU A 1035 -13.36 34.52 -16.03
N THR A 1036 -13.26 33.32 -15.46
CA THR A 1036 -13.85 32.11 -16.06
C THR A 1036 -15.03 31.56 -15.28
N GLN A 1037 -15.15 31.88 -13.99
CA GLN A 1037 -16.28 31.47 -13.15
C GLN A 1037 -16.45 32.42 -11.95
N LEU A 1038 -17.70 32.60 -11.51
CA LEU A 1038 -18.12 33.18 -10.24
C LEU A 1038 -19.15 32.25 -9.58
N GLU A 1039 -18.99 31.99 -8.29
CA GLU A 1039 -20.01 31.31 -7.47
C GLU A 1039 -20.36 32.20 -6.27
N LEU A 1040 -21.62 32.20 -5.85
CA LEU A 1040 -22.06 32.80 -4.59
C LEU A 1040 -22.54 31.68 -3.68
N ILE A 1041 -21.82 31.39 -2.61
CA ILE A 1041 -22.09 30.21 -1.79
C ILE A 1041 -23.02 30.59 -0.64
N ALA A 1042 -24.16 29.90 -0.58
CA ALA A 1042 -25.12 30.02 0.51
C ALA A 1042 -24.45 29.77 1.87
N GLU A 1043 -24.86 30.50 2.91
CA GLU A 1043 -24.51 30.18 4.29
C GLU A 1043 -25.01 28.78 4.63
N ASP A 1044 -24.28 28.05 5.48
CA ASP A 1044 -24.74 26.75 5.95
C ASP A 1044 -26.01 26.91 6.80
N GLY A 1045 -27.10 26.25 6.41
CA GLY A 1045 -28.39 26.36 7.08
C GLY A 1045 -28.47 25.61 8.41
N GLN A 1046 -27.45 24.83 8.75
CA GLN A 1046 -27.47 23.88 9.87
C GLN A 1046 -26.37 24.07 10.93
N ARG A 1047 -25.47 25.05 10.75
CA ARG A 1047 -24.31 25.27 11.64
C ARG A 1047 -24.59 26.15 12.85
#